data_AF-A0A507AVF5-F1
#
_entry.id   AF-A0A507AVF5-F1
#
_cell.length_a   1.000
_cell.length_b   1.000
_cell.length_c   1.000
_cell.angle_alpha   90.00
_cell.angle_beta   90.00
_cell.angle_gamma   90.00
#
_symmetry.space_group_name_H-M   'P 1'
#
loop_
_entity.id
_entity.type
_entity.pdbx_description
1 polymer ?
#
loop_
_entity_poly.entity_id
_entity_poly.type
_entity_poly.pdbx_seq_one_letter_code
_entity_poly.pdbx_strand_id
1 'polypeptide(L)'
;MPKTVCIVGAGPSGLVAAKTLLQQEGPGFHVTLFDAQPRIGGLWPSSPRGEAAVAATGLVHPLMRANQSRHTVQFSDLAWDAADPQFPPAWQVGRYLSRYAERYLLTAAAGAAAAAAIRLGCRVETAEPVVPGDSARGWRVTVRDVAEDRVEDAGVFDYLVVASGFFSKPMIPAELSLSPAAEVPVIHSSRYRDLEGLLEKASGQGGKIVIAGGQMSGVEIAGTIATHLSSAVNSPGTPSIPNADKYTIHHIIQRPSWTFPLLTSPKAGHAAAPFLPCDLPSYNLSNRPRPLVNKQGHISIEAAQTANSVFQGVIGTDQSDFSPQLAIGGDALDDPPYITFSDTYLEFVRSGLITVSHGKLAGVDGTTATLSPPGEEAISDVAAVVLATGFDASSAIAYLPPQTREALSFSPAHHPDLPVALAFHGTHHPSVPNLGFVGFYRSPYWGVMEMQARFLAATWSCAATATPLPPALRSALERDDSVERVLALRADPARTSQFPMGDYAFLMQEFAAALGLEISAPVGQTPPLPHNGLGMDILTPARYAAVAAQAAGGRGRQQQEEEVAASLRQTLDTAVAGLARGRFVAAAVFRSLQGEWSLERDLASALPSHPSGHFSGTARFLLRGGTADGRRGGVEQAAKDGDYEFEQPGLEYLYVEDGEFRAENGMAFRATRRYVWRYDEARDALSVWFARTDDARRADYLFHEVEFIVPEEGEGDDPGRGWQAKAGHLCVEDFYDVKYEFNFKAVNLKDWRLAYTVKGPKKDYTIDGVYRRVRKT
;
A
#
# COMPACT_ATOMS: atom_id res chain seq x y z
N MET A 1 -37.44 19.19 -13.87
CA MET A 1 -36.89 18.02 -14.60
C MET A 1 -35.58 17.64 -13.95
N PRO A 2 -35.22 16.34 -13.91
CA PRO A 2 -33.90 15.90 -13.48
C PRO A 2 -32.80 16.58 -14.31
N LYS A 3 -31.70 16.94 -13.66
CA LYS A 3 -30.52 17.52 -14.30
C LYS A 3 -29.58 16.43 -14.80
N THR A 4 -28.96 16.60 -15.96
CA THR A 4 -28.05 15.62 -16.54
C THR A 4 -26.61 15.87 -16.10
N VAL A 5 -25.90 14.80 -15.73
CA VAL A 5 -24.50 14.86 -15.28
C VAL A 5 -23.65 13.92 -16.12
N CYS A 6 -22.60 14.46 -16.72
CA CYS A 6 -21.54 13.66 -17.33
C CYS A 6 -20.44 13.42 -16.29
N ILE A 7 -20.06 12.16 -16.07
CA ILE A 7 -18.94 11.77 -15.22
C ILE A 7 -17.85 11.16 -16.10
N VAL A 8 -16.63 11.68 -16.02
CA VAL A 8 -15.48 11.19 -16.78
C VAL A 8 -14.63 10.29 -15.88
N GLY A 9 -14.72 8.98 -16.06
CA GLY A 9 -13.98 7.93 -15.33
C GLY A 9 -14.89 6.97 -14.56
N ALA A 10 -14.63 5.66 -14.68
CA ALA A 10 -15.28 4.53 -14.01
C ALA A 10 -14.39 3.92 -12.90
N GLY A 11 -13.43 4.69 -12.38
CA GLY A 11 -12.66 4.35 -11.19
C GLY A 11 -13.42 4.63 -9.89
N PRO A 12 -12.79 4.44 -8.71
CA PRO A 12 -13.43 4.66 -7.40
C PRO A 12 -14.15 6.01 -7.32
N SER A 13 -13.49 7.09 -7.77
CA SER A 13 -14.04 8.44 -7.80
C SER A 13 -15.35 8.56 -8.58
N GLY A 14 -15.41 7.95 -9.77
CA GLY A 14 -16.58 8.05 -10.64
C GLY A 14 -17.75 7.22 -10.13
N LEU A 15 -17.47 6.04 -9.59
CA LEU A 15 -18.50 5.18 -9.01
C LEU A 15 -19.15 5.82 -7.79
N VAL A 16 -18.36 6.39 -6.87
CA VAL A 16 -18.91 7.05 -5.67
C VAL A 16 -19.63 8.35 -6.03
N ALA A 17 -19.15 9.10 -7.04
CA ALA A 17 -19.84 10.27 -7.56
C ALA A 17 -21.21 9.91 -8.17
N ALA A 18 -21.24 8.90 -9.05
CA ALA A 18 -22.46 8.41 -9.67
C ALA A 18 -23.49 7.97 -8.62
N LYS A 19 -23.06 7.13 -7.68
CA LYS A 19 -23.90 6.62 -6.59
C LYS A 19 -24.49 7.77 -5.77
N THR A 20 -23.65 8.74 -5.39
CA THR A 20 -24.07 9.85 -4.53
C THR A 20 -25.07 10.78 -5.22
N LEU A 21 -24.88 11.04 -6.52
CA LEU A 21 -25.80 11.85 -7.32
C LEU A 21 -27.15 11.13 -7.56
N LEU A 22 -27.13 9.82 -7.86
CA LEU A 22 -28.34 9.02 -8.06
C LEU A 22 -29.19 8.90 -6.79
N GLN A 23 -28.58 9.00 -5.61
CA GLN A 23 -29.26 8.94 -4.32
C GLN A 23 -29.85 10.27 -3.83
N GLN A 24 -29.70 11.37 -4.60
CA GLN A 24 -30.30 12.65 -4.21
C GLN A 24 -31.82 12.64 -4.33
N GLU A 25 -32.50 13.19 -3.32
CA GLU A 25 -33.95 13.36 -3.33
C GLU A 25 -34.41 14.52 -4.22
N GLY A 26 -35.71 14.58 -4.52
CA GLY A 26 -36.31 15.65 -5.32
C GLY A 26 -36.26 15.38 -6.82
N PRO A 27 -35.96 16.37 -7.69
CA PRO A 27 -35.93 16.17 -9.13
C PRO A 27 -34.85 15.16 -9.56
N GLY A 28 -33.85 14.89 -8.72
CA GLY A 28 -32.78 13.92 -8.94
C GLY A 28 -31.82 14.30 -10.07
N PHE A 29 -30.86 13.40 -10.33
CA PHE A 29 -29.89 13.52 -11.40
C PHE A 29 -29.96 12.32 -12.35
N HIS A 30 -29.81 12.59 -13.65
CA HIS A 30 -29.53 11.57 -14.64
C HIS A 30 -28.03 11.51 -14.90
N VAL A 31 -27.42 10.39 -14.54
CA VAL A 31 -25.97 10.22 -14.60
C VAL A 31 -25.57 9.38 -15.80
N THR A 32 -24.69 9.93 -16.63
CA THR A 32 -23.96 9.20 -17.66
C THR A 32 -22.48 9.19 -17.31
N LEU A 33 -21.89 8.00 -17.24
CA LEU A 33 -20.50 7.79 -16.90
C LEU A 33 -19.75 7.24 -18.11
N PHE A 34 -18.62 7.86 -18.48
CA PHE A 34 -17.76 7.44 -19.57
C PHE A 34 -16.38 7.03 -19.06
N ASP A 35 -15.83 5.90 -19.53
CA ASP A 35 -14.43 5.52 -19.28
C ASP A 35 -13.77 5.00 -20.54
N ALA A 36 -12.52 5.39 -20.76
CA ALA A 36 -11.73 4.95 -21.91
C ALA A 36 -11.37 3.46 -21.86
N GLN A 37 -11.37 2.86 -20.68
CA GLN A 37 -11.12 1.44 -20.48
C GLN A 37 -12.42 0.64 -20.64
N PRO A 38 -12.36 -0.59 -21.18
CA PRO A 38 -13.54 -1.44 -21.39
C PRO A 38 -14.05 -2.09 -20.09
N ARG A 39 -13.61 -1.61 -18.92
CA ARG A 39 -13.94 -2.18 -17.60
C ARG A 39 -14.13 -1.09 -16.54
N ILE A 40 -14.81 -1.46 -15.48
CA ILE A 40 -14.89 -0.69 -14.22
C ILE A 40 -13.59 -0.88 -13.42
N GLY A 41 -13.24 0.11 -12.59
CA GLY A 41 -12.17 0.01 -11.60
C GLY A 41 -11.03 1.01 -11.82
N GLY A 42 -10.94 1.60 -13.02
CA GLY A 42 -9.92 2.59 -13.36
C GLY A 42 -8.51 2.01 -13.24
N LEU A 43 -7.74 2.49 -12.25
CA LEU A 43 -6.40 1.96 -11.94
C LEU A 43 -6.45 0.48 -11.54
N TRP A 44 -7.51 0.05 -10.87
CA TRP A 44 -7.60 -1.25 -10.22
C TRP A 44 -8.17 -2.30 -11.19
N PRO A 45 -7.38 -3.31 -11.62
CA PRO A 45 -7.91 -4.43 -12.39
C PRO A 45 -8.81 -5.31 -11.50
N SER A 46 -9.60 -6.21 -12.06
CA SER A 46 -10.45 -7.16 -11.31
C SER A 46 -9.97 -8.63 -11.41
N SER A 47 -8.91 -8.88 -12.18
CA SER A 47 -8.34 -10.20 -12.47
C SER A 47 -6.84 -10.26 -12.10
N PRO A 48 -6.37 -11.35 -11.46
CA PRO A 48 -4.97 -11.53 -11.09
C PRO A 48 -4.03 -11.74 -12.30
N ARG A 49 -4.52 -12.32 -13.39
CA ARG A 49 -3.73 -12.50 -14.63
C ARG A 49 -3.71 -11.25 -15.52
N GLY A 50 -4.35 -10.17 -15.05
CA GLY A 50 -4.77 -9.08 -15.93
C GLY A 50 -5.85 -9.53 -16.91
N GLU A 51 -6.34 -8.61 -17.72
CA GLU A 51 -7.27 -8.93 -18.80
C GLU A 51 -6.46 -9.31 -20.04
N ALA A 52 -6.18 -10.60 -20.20
CA ALA A 52 -5.37 -11.16 -21.28
C ALA A 52 -5.91 -10.89 -22.71
N ALA A 53 -7.05 -10.21 -22.85
CA ALA A 53 -7.76 -10.04 -24.12
C ALA A 53 -7.86 -8.59 -24.62
N VAL A 54 -7.41 -7.57 -23.87
CA VAL A 54 -7.49 -6.18 -24.34
C VAL A 54 -6.14 -5.49 -24.24
N ALA A 55 -5.70 -4.86 -25.33
CA ALA A 55 -4.41 -4.19 -25.51
C ALA A 55 -4.07 -3.08 -24.48
N ALA A 56 -4.95 -2.83 -23.50
CA ALA A 56 -4.73 -1.93 -22.38
C ALA A 56 -4.18 -2.70 -21.16
N THR A 57 -2.87 -2.96 -21.14
CA THR A 57 -2.20 -3.37 -19.89
C THR A 57 -2.36 -2.23 -18.88
N GLY A 58 -3.11 -2.45 -17.79
CA GLY A 58 -3.37 -1.45 -16.76
C GLY A 58 -2.10 -0.83 -16.15
N LEU A 59 -2.23 0.32 -15.50
CA LEU A 59 -1.10 1.09 -14.96
C LEU A 59 -0.49 0.49 -13.68
N VAL A 60 -1.13 -0.52 -13.11
CA VAL A 60 -0.70 -1.21 -11.89
C VAL A 60 -0.51 -2.69 -12.14
N HIS A 61 0.43 -3.31 -11.42
CA HIS A 61 0.56 -4.75 -11.38
C HIS A 61 -0.65 -5.35 -10.64
N PRO A 62 -1.37 -6.35 -11.20
CA PRO A 62 -2.55 -6.91 -10.54
C PRO A 62 -2.30 -7.46 -9.13
N LEU A 63 -1.11 -8.01 -8.88
CA LEU A 63 -0.72 -8.56 -7.58
C LEU A 63 -0.11 -7.53 -6.62
N MET A 64 0.04 -6.25 -7.01
CA MET A 64 0.54 -5.21 -6.11
C MET A 64 -0.43 -5.03 -4.95
N ARG A 65 0.06 -4.96 -3.71
CA ARG A 65 -0.79 -4.76 -2.53
C ARG A 65 -1.16 -3.30 -2.34
N ALA A 66 -2.35 -3.06 -1.80
CA ALA A 66 -2.70 -1.75 -1.25
C ALA A 66 -1.74 -1.40 -0.11
N ASN A 67 -1.32 -0.14 -0.04
CA ASN A 67 -0.47 0.38 1.03
C ASN A 67 -1.27 0.85 2.26
N GLN A 68 -2.59 0.78 2.19
CA GLN A 68 -3.52 0.99 3.30
C GLN A 68 -4.41 -0.21 3.47
N SER A 69 -4.97 -0.37 4.66
CA SER A 69 -5.81 -1.53 4.95
C SER A 69 -7.17 -1.41 4.27
N ARG A 70 -7.85 -2.55 4.16
CA ARG A 70 -9.25 -2.64 3.70
C ARG A 70 -10.20 -1.71 4.48
N HIS A 71 -9.83 -1.30 5.70
CA HIS A 71 -10.65 -0.43 6.55
C HIS A 71 -10.67 1.05 6.09
N THR A 72 -9.68 1.50 5.32
CA THR A 72 -9.63 2.86 4.78
C THR A 72 -9.72 2.88 3.25
N VAL A 73 -9.37 1.77 2.60
CA VAL A 73 -9.62 1.50 1.17
C VAL A 73 -11.02 0.93 1.00
N GLN A 74 -12.04 1.70 1.38
CA GLN A 74 -13.46 1.35 1.23
C GLN A 74 -14.31 2.61 1.16
N PHE A 75 -15.57 2.45 0.77
CA PHE A 75 -16.59 3.51 0.88
C PHE A 75 -17.39 3.31 2.17
N SER A 76 -18.10 4.35 2.61
CA SER A 76 -18.77 4.33 3.91
C SER A 76 -19.83 3.24 4.06
N ASP A 77 -20.34 2.70 2.95
CA ASP A 77 -21.54 1.87 2.90
C ASP A 77 -21.39 0.54 2.14
N LEU A 78 -20.17 0.03 2.00
CA LEU A 78 -19.94 -1.34 1.54
C LEU A 78 -18.76 -1.95 2.31
N ALA A 79 -19.00 -3.04 3.03
CA ALA A 79 -17.93 -3.74 3.71
C ALA A 79 -17.19 -4.68 2.74
N TRP A 80 -15.90 -4.89 3.05
CA TRP A 80 -15.13 -5.99 2.47
C TRP A 80 -15.65 -7.34 2.96
N ASP A 81 -15.40 -8.40 2.19
CA ASP A 81 -15.74 -9.74 2.65
C ASP A 81 -14.81 -10.15 3.79
N ALA A 82 -15.32 -10.94 4.73
CA ALA A 82 -14.55 -11.28 5.94
C ALA A 82 -13.20 -11.96 5.61
N ALA A 83 -13.17 -12.75 4.52
CA ALA A 83 -12.00 -13.48 4.03
C ALA A 83 -11.00 -12.63 3.25
N ASP A 84 -11.36 -11.40 2.83
CA ASP A 84 -10.43 -10.55 2.10
C ASP A 84 -9.25 -10.15 3.01
N PRO A 85 -8.01 -10.16 2.51
CA PRO A 85 -6.82 -9.84 3.29
C PRO A 85 -6.84 -8.39 3.79
N GLN A 86 -6.06 -8.11 4.84
CA GLN A 86 -5.98 -6.75 5.41
C GLN A 86 -5.46 -5.73 4.40
N PHE A 87 -4.51 -6.14 3.54
CA PHE A 87 -3.93 -5.33 2.47
C PHE A 87 -4.22 -6.00 1.12
N PRO A 88 -5.38 -5.73 0.51
CA PRO A 88 -5.80 -6.41 -0.70
C PRO A 88 -4.87 -6.14 -1.88
N PRO A 89 -4.48 -7.16 -2.67
CA PRO A 89 -3.90 -6.96 -3.98
C PRO A 89 -4.83 -6.15 -4.88
N ALA A 90 -4.24 -5.46 -5.86
CA ALA A 90 -4.93 -4.53 -6.74
C ALA A 90 -6.13 -5.17 -7.45
N TRP A 91 -6.04 -6.45 -7.82
CA TRP A 91 -7.14 -7.17 -8.44
C TRP A 91 -8.37 -7.35 -7.53
N GLN A 92 -8.17 -7.51 -6.21
CA GLN A 92 -9.27 -7.61 -5.24
C GLN A 92 -9.92 -6.25 -5.00
N VAL A 93 -9.15 -5.15 -5.07
CA VAL A 93 -9.70 -3.79 -5.07
C VAL A 93 -10.63 -3.58 -6.27
N GLY A 94 -10.27 -4.05 -7.47
CA GLY A 94 -11.18 -3.99 -8.61
C GLY A 94 -12.44 -4.84 -8.42
N ARG A 95 -12.34 -6.02 -7.77
CA ARG A 95 -13.54 -6.82 -7.43
C ARG A 95 -14.45 -6.10 -6.43
N TYR A 96 -13.90 -5.46 -5.42
CA TYR A 96 -14.67 -4.60 -4.51
C TYR A 96 -15.42 -3.50 -5.27
N LEU A 97 -14.75 -2.84 -6.24
CA LEU A 97 -15.36 -1.81 -7.07
C LEU A 97 -16.45 -2.36 -8.01
N SER A 98 -16.27 -3.56 -8.57
CA SER A 98 -17.31 -4.25 -9.34
C SER A 98 -18.54 -4.53 -8.48
N ARG A 99 -18.37 -5.06 -7.26
CA ARG A 99 -19.47 -5.26 -6.29
C ARG A 99 -20.17 -3.95 -5.96
N TYR A 100 -19.42 -2.87 -5.76
CA TYR A 100 -19.97 -1.54 -5.51
C TYR A 100 -20.83 -1.04 -6.67
N ALA A 101 -20.35 -1.17 -7.91
CA ALA A 101 -21.10 -0.78 -9.10
C ALA A 101 -22.35 -1.64 -9.31
N GLU A 102 -22.25 -2.96 -9.14
CA GLU A 102 -23.38 -3.89 -9.22
C GLU A 102 -24.49 -3.52 -8.23
N ARG A 103 -24.11 -3.21 -6.99
CA ARG A 103 -25.03 -2.87 -5.92
C ARG A 103 -25.73 -1.52 -6.11
N TYR A 104 -24.98 -0.50 -6.53
CA TYR A 104 -25.47 0.89 -6.47
C TYR A 104 -25.77 1.54 -7.81
N LEU A 105 -25.21 1.02 -8.92
CA LEU A 105 -25.30 1.69 -10.24
C LEU A 105 -26.00 0.85 -11.30
N LEU A 106 -25.82 -0.48 -11.26
CA LEU A 106 -26.30 -1.39 -12.31
C LEU A 106 -27.64 -2.04 -11.96
N THR A 107 -27.87 -2.33 -10.69
CA THR A 107 -29.17 -2.81 -10.24
C THR A 107 -30.07 -1.62 -9.93
N ALA A 108 -31.28 -1.61 -10.48
CA ALA A 108 -32.36 -0.78 -9.97
C ALA A 108 -32.80 -1.35 -8.61
N ALA A 109 -31.92 -1.29 -7.61
CA ALA A 109 -32.23 -1.76 -6.27
C ALA A 109 -33.50 -1.04 -5.80
N ALA A 110 -34.49 -1.82 -5.37
CA ALA A 110 -35.88 -1.42 -5.17
C ALA A 110 -36.02 -0.07 -4.44
N GLY A 111 -36.17 1.01 -5.20
CA GLY A 111 -36.29 2.39 -4.69
C GLY A 111 -35.39 3.44 -5.37
N ALA A 112 -34.35 3.05 -6.12
CA ALA A 112 -33.53 4.00 -6.88
C ALA A 112 -34.28 4.52 -8.13
N ALA A 113 -34.24 5.84 -8.36
CA ALA A 113 -35.00 6.50 -9.43
C ALA A 113 -34.53 6.14 -10.86
N ALA A 114 -33.28 5.70 -11.05
CA ALA A 114 -32.75 5.18 -12.31
C ALA A 114 -31.37 4.52 -12.10
N ALA A 115 -31.00 3.56 -12.96
CA ALA A 115 -29.62 3.06 -13.07
C ALA A 115 -28.73 4.10 -13.78
N ALA A 116 -27.42 4.11 -13.50
CA ALA A 116 -26.48 4.96 -14.24
C ALA A 116 -26.29 4.44 -15.68
N ALA A 117 -26.19 5.35 -16.65
CA ALA A 117 -25.77 5.00 -18.00
C ALA A 117 -24.24 4.90 -18.05
N ILE A 118 -23.69 3.69 -17.89
CA ILE A 118 -22.23 3.45 -17.91
C ILE A 118 -21.79 3.05 -19.33
N ARG A 119 -20.87 3.83 -19.91
CA ARG A 119 -20.32 3.64 -21.25
C ARG A 119 -18.80 3.44 -21.17
N LEU A 120 -18.40 2.18 -21.16
CA LEU A 120 -16.99 1.74 -21.10
C LEU A 120 -16.39 1.67 -22.51
N GLY A 121 -15.06 1.75 -22.61
CA GLY A 121 -14.38 1.84 -23.91
C GLY A 121 -14.65 3.16 -24.65
N CYS A 122 -15.21 4.18 -23.97
CA CYS A 122 -15.54 5.48 -24.53
C CYS A 122 -14.69 6.56 -23.86
N ARG A 123 -13.72 7.10 -24.58
CA ARG A 123 -12.85 8.19 -24.09
C ARG A 123 -13.50 9.54 -24.36
N VAL A 124 -13.62 10.38 -23.34
CA VAL A 124 -14.01 11.78 -23.55
C VAL A 124 -12.88 12.53 -24.26
N GLU A 125 -13.19 13.09 -25.42
CA GLU A 125 -12.24 13.85 -26.26
C GLU A 125 -12.33 15.35 -25.98
N THR A 126 -13.56 15.89 -25.93
CA THR A 126 -13.82 17.29 -25.61
C THR A 126 -15.01 17.44 -24.68
N ALA A 127 -14.97 18.45 -23.81
CA ALA A 127 -16.11 18.92 -23.04
C ALA A 127 -16.18 20.44 -23.12
N GLU A 128 -17.01 20.98 -24.01
CA GLU A 128 -17.09 22.40 -24.30
C GLU A 128 -18.26 23.06 -23.54
N PRO A 129 -18.03 24.19 -22.86
CA PRO A 129 -19.12 24.92 -22.22
C PRO A 129 -20.05 25.48 -23.29
N VAL A 130 -21.35 25.26 -23.12
CA VAL A 130 -22.40 25.81 -23.98
C VAL A 130 -23.33 26.70 -23.16
N VAL A 131 -23.85 27.75 -23.81
CA VAL A 131 -24.94 28.58 -23.27
C VAL A 131 -26.20 28.26 -24.09
N PRO A 132 -26.95 27.21 -23.73
CA PRO A 132 -28.24 26.93 -24.36
C PRO A 132 -29.27 28.01 -23.99
N GLY A 133 -29.64 28.86 -24.95
CA GLY A 133 -30.78 29.79 -24.83
C GLY A 133 -30.78 30.64 -23.55
N ASP A 134 -31.96 31.02 -23.06
CA ASP A 134 -32.13 31.85 -21.86
C ASP A 134 -31.56 31.17 -20.60
N SER A 135 -30.27 31.42 -20.34
CA SER A 135 -29.60 31.50 -19.03
C SER A 135 -28.94 30.25 -18.42
N ALA A 136 -29.16 29.02 -18.89
CA ALA A 136 -28.48 27.85 -18.30
C ALA A 136 -27.14 27.57 -18.99
N ARG A 137 -26.04 27.37 -18.24
CA ARG A 137 -24.74 26.88 -18.77
C ARG A 137 -24.71 25.36 -18.71
N GLY A 138 -24.24 24.71 -19.77
CA GLY A 138 -24.07 23.24 -19.84
C GLY A 138 -22.74 22.86 -20.51
N TRP A 139 -22.55 21.58 -20.78
CA TRP A 139 -21.36 20.99 -21.37
C TRP A 139 -21.73 20.12 -22.57
N ARG A 140 -21.29 20.48 -23.78
CA ARG A 140 -21.34 19.57 -24.93
C ARG A 140 -20.15 18.64 -24.86
N VAL A 141 -20.41 17.34 -24.83
CA VAL A 141 -19.36 16.31 -24.65
C VAL A 141 -19.24 15.49 -25.92
N THR A 142 -18.02 15.30 -26.41
CA THR A 142 -17.73 14.33 -27.47
C THR A 142 -16.92 13.17 -26.92
N VAL A 143 -17.21 11.97 -27.40
CA VAL A 143 -16.52 10.74 -26.97
C VAL A 143 -16.01 9.96 -28.16
N ARG A 144 -14.84 9.35 -28.01
CA ARG A 144 -14.25 8.39 -28.95
C ARG A 144 -14.48 6.98 -28.44
N ASP A 145 -15.16 6.16 -29.22
CA ASP A 145 -15.14 4.71 -29.04
C ASP A 145 -13.70 4.21 -29.31
N VAL A 146 -13.07 3.61 -28.31
CA VAL A 146 -11.66 3.21 -28.36
C VAL A 146 -11.47 1.97 -29.23
N ALA A 147 -12.48 1.11 -29.37
CA ALA A 147 -12.40 -0.10 -30.19
C ALA A 147 -12.64 0.21 -31.67
N GLU A 148 -13.62 1.07 -31.97
CA GLU A 148 -14.01 1.45 -33.33
C GLU A 148 -13.29 2.69 -33.87
N ASP A 149 -12.51 3.37 -33.03
CA ASP A 149 -11.87 4.66 -33.30
C ASP A 149 -12.83 5.74 -33.85
N ARG A 150 -14.11 5.65 -33.47
CA ARG A 150 -15.18 6.55 -33.93
C ARG A 150 -15.46 7.62 -32.90
N VAL A 151 -15.46 8.88 -33.34
CA VAL A 151 -15.92 10.02 -32.51
C VAL A 151 -17.43 10.22 -32.68
N GLU A 152 -18.13 10.41 -31.58
CA GLU A 152 -19.56 10.69 -31.53
C GLU A 152 -19.88 11.85 -30.57
N ASP A 153 -20.98 12.56 -30.85
CA ASP A 153 -21.54 13.57 -29.96
C ASP A 153 -22.36 12.86 -28.88
N ALA A 154 -21.91 12.98 -27.62
CA ALA A 154 -22.60 12.41 -26.46
C ALA A 154 -23.74 13.30 -25.94
N GLY A 155 -23.92 14.49 -26.53
CA GLY A 155 -24.97 15.44 -26.20
C GLY A 155 -24.52 16.53 -25.21
N VAL A 156 -25.52 17.25 -24.68
CA VAL A 156 -25.33 18.34 -23.73
C VAL A 156 -25.74 17.91 -22.33
N PHE A 157 -24.87 18.14 -21.36
CA PHE A 157 -25.08 17.87 -19.94
C PHE A 157 -25.18 19.16 -19.15
N ASP A 158 -26.01 19.21 -18.11
CA ASP A 158 -26.07 20.37 -17.21
C ASP A 158 -24.76 20.51 -16.41
N TYR A 159 -24.22 19.38 -15.94
CA TYR A 159 -23.03 19.30 -15.09
C TYR A 159 -21.97 18.34 -15.64
N LEU A 160 -20.71 18.62 -15.32
CA LEU A 160 -19.56 17.77 -15.63
C LEU A 160 -18.79 17.44 -14.34
N VAL A 161 -18.47 16.17 -14.13
CA VAL A 161 -17.60 15.69 -13.04
C VAL A 161 -16.32 15.09 -13.63
N VAL A 162 -15.19 15.68 -13.25
CA VAL A 162 -13.87 15.11 -13.49
C VAL A 162 -13.59 14.05 -12.43
N ALA A 163 -13.64 12.78 -12.84
CA ALA A 163 -13.36 11.62 -12.00
C ALA A 163 -12.30 10.69 -12.63
N SER A 164 -11.47 11.24 -13.52
CA SER A 164 -10.48 10.52 -14.35
C SER A 164 -9.24 10.09 -13.57
N GLY A 165 -9.15 10.49 -12.29
CA GLY A 165 -8.03 10.19 -11.39
C GLY A 165 -6.81 11.07 -11.63
N PHE A 166 -5.88 11.03 -10.67
CA PHE A 166 -4.67 11.85 -10.71
C PHE A 166 -3.52 11.20 -11.51
N PHE A 167 -3.43 9.87 -11.51
CA PHE A 167 -2.34 9.12 -12.16
C PHE A 167 -2.70 8.75 -13.60
N SER A 168 -2.60 9.71 -14.53
CA SER A 168 -3.05 9.51 -15.91
C SER A 168 -1.93 9.01 -16.84
N LYS A 169 -0.92 9.83 -17.12
CA LYS A 169 0.14 9.47 -18.09
C LYS A 169 1.46 9.19 -17.38
N PRO A 170 2.09 8.00 -17.56
CA PRO A 170 3.45 7.74 -17.07
C PRO A 170 4.42 8.85 -17.49
N MET A 171 5.17 9.40 -16.53
CA MET A 171 6.11 10.47 -16.79
C MET A 171 7.47 9.89 -17.17
N ILE A 172 7.97 10.25 -18.36
CA ILE A 172 9.37 10.01 -18.75
C ILE A 172 10.03 11.40 -18.75
N PRO A 173 11.04 11.67 -17.91
CA PRO A 173 11.67 12.99 -17.83
C PRO A 173 12.22 13.42 -19.19
N ALA A 174 11.95 14.65 -19.61
CA ALA A 174 12.35 15.15 -20.92
C ALA A 174 13.88 15.32 -21.03
N GLU A 175 14.54 15.54 -19.90
CA GLU A 175 15.98 15.70 -19.77
C GLU A 175 16.73 14.36 -19.80
N LEU A 176 16.02 13.23 -19.67
CA LEU A 176 16.60 11.90 -19.70
C LEU A 176 17.10 11.58 -21.11
N SER A 177 18.42 11.55 -21.26
CA SER A 177 19.05 11.22 -22.53
C SER A 177 19.13 9.71 -22.72
N LEU A 178 18.31 9.17 -23.63
CA LEU A 178 18.35 7.77 -24.03
C LEU A 178 19.05 7.64 -25.37
N SER A 179 20.19 6.96 -25.40
CA SER A 179 20.88 6.64 -26.64
C SER A 179 19.98 5.78 -27.53
N PRO A 180 19.86 6.04 -28.85
CA PRO A 180 19.16 5.15 -29.77
C PRO A 180 19.73 3.72 -29.78
N ALA A 181 20.97 3.56 -29.28
CA ALA A 181 21.68 2.30 -29.08
C ALA A 181 21.61 1.79 -27.64
N ALA A 182 20.65 2.23 -26.80
CA ALA A 182 20.46 1.63 -25.48
C ALA A 182 20.14 0.14 -25.64
N GLU A 183 21.15 -0.70 -25.41
CA GLU A 183 21.06 -2.17 -25.53
C GLU A 183 20.18 -2.76 -24.42
N VAL A 184 19.95 -1.99 -23.36
CA VAL A 184 19.19 -2.40 -22.18
C VAL A 184 17.72 -1.93 -22.25
N PRO A 185 16.77 -2.74 -21.77
CA PRO A 185 15.38 -2.33 -21.67
C PRO A 185 15.19 -1.18 -20.67
N VAL A 186 14.49 -0.13 -21.09
CA VAL A 186 14.07 1.00 -20.25
C VAL A 186 12.54 1.01 -20.20
N ILE A 187 11.97 0.79 -19.02
CA ILE A 187 10.51 0.76 -18.84
C ILE A 187 10.09 1.74 -17.75
N HIS A 188 8.85 2.21 -17.79
CA HIS A 188 8.23 2.85 -16.63
C HIS A 188 7.74 1.78 -15.64
N SER A 189 7.77 2.08 -14.34
CA SER A 189 7.32 1.18 -13.26
C SER A 189 5.94 0.55 -13.50
N SER A 190 5.01 1.29 -14.10
CA SER A 190 3.67 0.82 -14.48
C SER A 190 3.64 -0.36 -15.46
N ARG A 191 4.76 -0.62 -16.16
CA ARG A 191 4.90 -1.67 -17.18
C ARG A 191 5.53 -2.96 -16.65
N TYR A 192 6.14 -2.94 -15.47
CA TYR A 192 6.76 -4.13 -14.91
C TYR A 192 5.72 -5.21 -14.63
N ARG A 193 6.05 -6.47 -14.95
CA ARG A 193 5.21 -7.66 -14.69
C ARG A 193 6.01 -8.75 -14.00
N ASP A 194 7.11 -9.15 -14.61
CA ASP A 194 7.97 -10.21 -14.12
C ASP A 194 9.43 -9.96 -14.55
N LEU A 195 10.34 -10.84 -14.13
CA LEU A 195 11.74 -10.73 -14.48
C LEU A 195 11.97 -11.13 -15.95
N GLU A 196 11.24 -12.11 -16.45
CA GLU A 196 11.34 -12.63 -17.79
C GLU A 196 11.09 -11.52 -18.82
N GLY A 197 10.01 -10.75 -18.67
CA GLY A 197 9.70 -9.61 -19.53
C GLY A 197 10.62 -8.41 -19.32
N LEU A 198 11.13 -8.20 -18.10
CA LEU A 198 12.09 -7.11 -17.83
C LEU A 198 13.47 -7.41 -18.43
N LEU A 199 13.92 -8.66 -18.37
CA LEU A 199 15.28 -9.09 -18.74
C LEU A 199 15.34 -9.81 -20.09
N GLU A 200 14.24 -9.85 -20.85
CA GLU A 200 14.14 -10.52 -22.17
C GLU A 200 15.29 -10.13 -23.11
N LYS A 201 15.69 -8.85 -23.08
CA LYS A 201 16.76 -8.28 -23.92
C LYS A 201 18.12 -8.19 -23.23
N ALA A 202 18.22 -8.60 -21.97
CA ALA A 202 19.49 -8.57 -21.24
C ALA A 202 20.44 -9.68 -21.73
N SER A 203 21.74 -9.51 -21.51
CA SER A 203 22.78 -10.47 -21.93
C SER A 203 22.70 -11.86 -21.24
N GLY A 204 21.86 -11.99 -20.19
CA GLY A 204 21.76 -13.18 -19.36
C GLY A 204 22.97 -13.46 -18.47
N GLN A 205 23.97 -12.57 -18.42
CA GLN A 205 25.21 -12.76 -17.65
C GLN A 205 25.15 -12.19 -16.22
N GLY A 206 24.05 -11.55 -15.85
CA GLY A 206 23.94 -10.72 -14.65
C GLY A 206 23.98 -9.22 -14.96
N GLY A 207 24.11 -8.40 -13.91
CA GLY A 207 24.20 -6.94 -14.03
C GLY A 207 23.28 -6.20 -13.05
N LYS A 208 23.22 -4.89 -13.19
CA LYS A 208 22.44 -4.00 -12.31
C LYS A 208 21.11 -3.63 -12.96
N ILE A 209 20.01 -3.88 -12.25
CA ILE A 209 18.70 -3.32 -12.58
C ILE A 209 18.62 -1.96 -11.89
N VAL A 210 18.62 -0.89 -12.68
CA VAL A 210 18.58 0.48 -12.17
C VAL A 210 17.13 0.89 -11.94
N ILE A 211 16.80 1.35 -10.73
CA ILE A 211 15.50 1.93 -10.40
C ILE A 211 15.69 3.43 -10.19
N ALA A 212 14.94 4.27 -10.91
CA ALA A 212 15.08 5.72 -10.83
C ALA A 212 13.82 6.36 -10.21
N GLY A 213 13.98 6.95 -9.01
CA GLY A 213 12.95 7.70 -8.30
C GLY A 213 12.67 7.16 -6.90
N GLY A 214 12.87 7.96 -5.86
CA GLY A 214 12.85 7.49 -4.46
C GLY A 214 11.51 7.55 -3.70
N GLN A 215 10.38 7.65 -4.39
CA GLN A 215 9.05 7.71 -3.76
C GLN A 215 8.37 6.33 -3.74
N MET A 216 7.05 6.28 -3.45
CA MET A 216 6.29 5.05 -3.23
C MET A 216 6.51 3.98 -4.31
N SER A 217 6.33 4.33 -5.59
CA SER A 217 6.52 3.37 -6.69
C SER A 217 7.95 2.85 -6.80
N GLY A 218 8.97 3.67 -6.50
CA GLY A 218 10.37 3.28 -6.61
C GLY A 218 10.81 2.32 -5.52
N VAL A 219 10.42 2.62 -4.28
CA VAL A 219 10.64 1.71 -3.14
C VAL A 219 9.92 0.39 -3.35
N GLU A 220 8.64 0.42 -3.75
CA GLU A 220 7.84 -0.80 -3.94
C GLU A 220 8.34 -1.65 -5.11
N ILE A 221 8.69 -1.03 -6.26
CA ILE A 221 9.18 -1.78 -7.41
C ILE A 221 10.57 -2.38 -7.16
N ALA A 222 11.44 -1.66 -6.45
CA ALA A 222 12.73 -2.18 -6.04
C ALA A 222 12.58 -3.39 -5.10
N GLY A 223 11.70 -3.30 -4.09
CA GLY A 223 11.39 -4.42 -3.21
C GLY A 223 10.75 -5.61 -3.93
N THR A 224 9.87 -5.35 -4.89
CA THR A 224 9.22 -6.38 -5.72
C THR A 224 10.23 -7.13 -6.58
N ILE A 225 11.06 -6.40 -7.35
CA ILE A 225 12.08 -7.01 -8.21
C ILE A 225 13.10 -7.79 -7.35
N ALA A 226 13.48 -7.25 -6.18
CA ALA A 226 14.37 -7.96 -5.26
C ALA A 226 13.76 -9.27 -4.75
N THR A 227 12.46 -9.27 -4.45
CA THR A 227 11.70 -10.46 -4.06
C THR A 227 11.69 -11.50 -5.19
N HIS A 228 11.44 -11.07 -6.43
CA HIS A 228 11.46 -11.95 -7.59
C HIS A 228 12.85 -12.54 -7.85
N LEU A 229 13.92 -11.74 -7.76
CA LEU A 229 15.30 -12.21 -7.90
C LEU A 229 15.66 -13.21 -6.79
N SER A 230 15.32 -12.88 -5.53
CA SER A 230 15.53 -13.77 -4.40
C SER A 230 14.80 -15.10 -4.59
N SER A 231 13.55 -15.07 -5.09
CA SER A 231 12.79 -16.26 -5.41
C SER A 231 13.45 -17.09 -6.52
N ALA A 232 13.90 -16.46 -7.61
CA ALA A 232 14.57 -17.14 -8.73
C ALA A 232 15.87 -17.84 -8.30
N VAL A 233 16.60 -17.28 -7.32
CA VAL A 233 17.82 -17.87 -6.76
C VAL A 233 17.52 -19.02 -5.79
N ASN A 234 16.53 -18.82 -4.91
CA ASN A 234 16.36 -19.67 -3.73
C ASN A 234 15.27 -20.74 -3.87
N SER A 235 14.45 -20.70 -4.91
CA SER A 235 13.42 -21.71 -5.16
C SER A 235 14.01 -23.05 -5.62
N PRO A 236 13.33 -24.18 -5.35
CA PRO A 236 13.70 -25.48 -5.92
C PRO A 236 13.41 -25.52 -7.42
N GLY A 237 14.11 -26.40 -8.15
CA GLY A 237 13.96 -26.57 -9.60
C GLY A 237 14.93 -25.73 -10.43
N THR A 238 14.71 -25.73 -11.76
CA THR A 238 15.54 -24.96 -12.69
C THR A 238 15.15 -23.47 -12.62
N PRO A 239 16.10 -22.55 -12.37
CA PRO A 239 15.82 -21.12 -12.38
C PRO A 239 15.23 -20.68 -13.72
N SER A 240 14.17 -19.87 -13.69
CA SER A 240 13.58 -19.29 -14.91
C SER A 240 14.47 -18.20 -15.53
N ILE A 241 15.28 -17.55 -14.70
CA ILE A 241 16.23 -16.52 -15.08
C ILE A 241 17.66 -17.08 -15.02
N PRO A 242 18.40 -17.15 -16.16
CA PRO A 242 19.80 -17.55 -16.17
C PRO A 242 20.65 -16.63 -15.29
N ASN A 243 21.56 -17.20 -14.49
CA ASN A 243 22.45 -16.44 -13.60
C ASN A 243 21.72 -15.43 -12.69
N ALA A 244 20.53 -15.77 -12.20
CA ALA A 244 19.72 -14.90 -11.33
C ALA A 244 20.52 -14.34 -10.13
N ASP A 245 21.47 -15.11 -9.61
CA ASP A 245 22.37 -14.77 -8.50
C ASP A 245 23.39 -13.67 -8.83
N LYS A 246 23.59 -13.36 -10.11
CA LYS A 246 24.49 -12.30 -10.60
C LYS A 246 23.78 -10.98 -10.88
N TYR A 247 22.46 -10.91 -10.68
CA TYR A 247 21.71 -9.66 -10.79
C TYR A 247 21.61 -8.96 -9.44
N THR A 248 21.77 -7.64 -9.48
CA THR A 248 21.59 -6.75 -8.32
C THR A 248 20.73 -5.56 -8.71
N ILE A 249 20.27 -4.80 -7.72
CA ILE A 249 19.43 -3.62 -7.95
C ILE A 249 20.20 -2.39 -7.48
N HIS A 250 20.22 -1.35 -8.30
CA HIS A 250 20.75 -0.04 -7.91
C HIS A 250 19.62 0.98 -7.92
N HIS A 251 19.23 1.46 -6.75
CA HIS A 251 18.11 2.39 -6.57
C HIS A 251 18.62 3.82 -6.38
N ILE A 252 18.28 4.68 -7.34
CA ILE A 252 18.64 6.11 -7.34
C ILE A 252 17.49 6.89 -6.69
N ILE A 253 17.78 7.58 -5.59
CA ILE A 253 16.81 8.38 -4.84
C ILE A 253 17.26 9.84 -4.78
N GLN A 254 16.32 10.78 -4.90
CA GLN A 254 16.65 12.21 -4.78
C GLN A 254 16.86 12.63 -3.32
N ARG A 255 16.18 11.94 -2.41
CA ARG A 255 16.21 12.17 -0.96
C ARG A 255 15.78 10.89 -0.24
N PRO A 256 16.22 10.66 1.01
CA PRO A 256 15.66 9.58 1.84
C PRO A 256 14.19 9.84 2.16
N SER A 257 13.42 8.75 2.28
CA SER A 257 12.02 8.72 2.73
C SER A 257 11.88 7.73 3.88
N TRP A 258 10.97 8.00 4.80
CA TRP A 258 10.61 7.07 5.87
C TRP A 258 9.85 5.88 5.28
N THR A 259 10.48 4.71 5.24
CA THR A 259 9.88 3.49 4.70
C THR A 259 9.17 2.71 5.80
N PHE A 260 7.84 2.75 5.79
CA PHE A 260 7.00 2.05 6.74
C PHE A 260 6.70 0.62 6.27
N PRO A 261 6.72 -0.37 7.18
CA PRO A 261 6.05 -1.63 6.91
C PRO A 261 4.52 -1.46 6.91
N LEU A 262 3.81 -2.43 6.33
CA LEU A 262 2.33 -2.41 6.31
C LEU A 262 1.74 -2.60 7.71
N LEU A 263 2.47 -3.25 8.61
CA LEU A 263 2.10 -3.43 10.02
C LEU A 263 2.99 -2.60 10.94
N THR A 264 2.39 -1.71 11.71
CA THR A 264 3.08 -0.84 12.69
C THR A 264 2.60 -1.11 14.11
N SER A 265 3.31 -0.56 15.09
CA SER A 265 2.93 -0.70 16.49
C SER A 265 2.40 0.61 17.08
N PRO A 266 1.24 0.61 17.75
CA PRO A 266 0.79 1.72 18.57
C PRO A 266 1.52 1.81 19.93
N LYS A 267 2.38 0.83 20.28
CA LYS A 267 3.20 0.81 21.50
C LYS A 267 4.69 0.61 21.18
N ALA A 268 5.23 1.45 20.29
CA ALA A 268 6.56 1.29 19.71
C ALA A 268 7.74 1.19 20.72
N GLY A 269 7.54 1.61 21.98
CA GLY A 269 8.54 1.51 23.05
C GLY A 269 8.62 0.14 23.76
N HIS A 270 7.70 -0.79 23.51
CA HIS A 270 7.67 -2.10 24.17
C HIS A 270 8.40 -3.15 23.33
N ALA A 271 9.19 -4.02 23.97
CA ALA A 271 9.84 -5.14 23.29
C ALA A 271 8.84 -6.19 22.76
N ALA A 272 7.74 -6.40 23.48
CA ALA A 272 6.57 -7.18 23.04
C ALA A 272 5.45 -6.27 22.50
N ALA A 273 5.79 -5.36 21.58
CA ALA A 273 4.84 -4.45 20.95
C ALA A 273 3.73 -5.19 20.17
N PRO A 274 2.43 -4.87 20.37
CA PRO A 274 1.36 -5.32 19.49
C PRO A 274 1.48 -4.66 18.11
N PHE A 275 0.90 -5.30 17.10
CA PHE A 275 0.91 -4.82 15.71
C PHE A 275 -0.50 -4.59 15.19
N LEU A 276 -0.64 -3.60 14.32
CA LEU A 276 -1.87 -3.25 13.62
C LEU A 276 -1.56 -2.83 12.18
N PRO A 277 -2.54 -2.92 11.26
CA PRO A 277 -2.44 -2.25 9.97
C PRO A 277 -2.06 -0.76 10.15
N CYS A 278 -1.10 -0.29 9.36
CA CYS A 278 -0.38 0.96 9.60
C CYS A 278 -1.27 2.23 9.67
N ASP A 279 -2.40 2.18 9.00
CA ASP A 279 -3.41 3.22 8.92
C ASP A 279 -4.28 3.33 10.18
N LEU A 280 -4.54 2.23 10.91
CA LEU A 280 -5.38 2.29 12.13
C LEU A 280 -4.75 3.16 13.24
N PRO A 281 -3.46 2.98 13.61
CA PRO A 281 -2.80 3.91 14.53
C PRO A 281 -2.68 5.32 13.96
N SER A 282 -2.45 5.45 12.66
CA SER A 282 -2.27 6.75 11.98
C SER A 282 -3.55 7.59 11.97
N TYR A 283 -4.72 6.94 11.91
CA TYR A 283 -6.05 7.55 11.90
C TYR A 283 -6.77 7.45 13.25
N ASN A 284 -6.03 7.26 14.35
CA ASN A 284 -6.57 7.31 15.70
C ASN A 284 -6.78 8.76 16.16
N LEU A 285 -8.03 9.20 16.26
CA LEU A 285 -8.43 10.52 16.69
C LEU A 285 -8.12 10.79 18.18
N SER A 286 -7.97 9.75 19.01
CA SER A 286 -7.52 9.91 20.41
C SER A 286 -6.12 10.50 20.53
N ASN A 287 -5.35 10.52 19.44
CA ASN A 287 -4.02 11.13 19.36
C ASN A 287 -4.03 12.55 18.78
N ARG A 288 -5.21 13.10 18.47
CA ARG A 288 -5.35 14.41 17.83
C ARG A 288 -6.12 15.37 18.75
N PRO A 289 -5.54 16.53 19.13
CA PRO A 289 -6.30 17.56 19.81
C PRO A 289 -7.43 18.08 18.91
N ARG A 290 -8.54 18.48 19.52
CA ARG A 290 -9.71 19.07 18.85
C ARG A 290 -9.73 20.60 19.06
N PRO A 291 -10.20 21.39 18.08
CA PRO A 291 -10.60 20.99 16.72
C PRO A 291 -9.41 20.49 15.89
N LEU A 292 -9.66 19.63 14.88
CA LEU A 292 -8.57 19.14 14.04
C LEU A 292 -8.02 20.28 13.20
N VAL A 293 -6.70 20.41 13.20
CA VAL A 293 -5.94 21.32 12.32
C VAL A 293 -5.26 20.53 11.21
N ASN A 294 -5.12 21.15 10.04
CA ASN A 294 -4.41 20.57 8.91
C ASN A 294 -2.91 20.42 9.22
N LYS A 295 -2.39 19.20 9.11
CA LYS A 295 -0.96 18.90 9.27
C LYS A 295 -0.20 18.74 7.96
N GLN A 296 -0.83 19.02 6.82
CA GLN A 296 -0.27 18.90 5.48
C GLN A 296 -0.49 20.17 4.65
N GLY A 297 0.06 20.23 3.44
CA GLY A 297 0.11 21.44 2.63
C GLY A 297 1.47 22.11 2.80
N HIS A 298 1.53 23.25 3.50
CA HIS A 298 2.77 23.95 3.78
C HIS A 298 3.29 23.51 5.15
N ILE A 299 4.51 22.98 5.19
CA ILE A 299 5.10 22.44 6.41
C ILE A 299 6.18 23.39 6.89
N SER A 300 6.01 24.01 8.05
CA SER A 300 7.09 24.77 8.69
C SER A 300 8.25 23.84 9.11
N ILE A 301 9.43 24.41 9.40
CA ILE A 301 10.58 23.61 9.88
C ILE A 301 10.24 22.89 11.18
N GLU A 302 9.60 23.57 12.14
CA GLU A 302 9.17 22.97 13.41
C GLU A 302 8.18 21.81 13.20
N ALA A 303 7.23 21.98 12.27
CA ALA A 303 6.26 20.94 11.92
C ALA A 303 6.96 19.74 11.26
N ALA A 304 7.95 19.98 10.40
CA ALA A 304 8.77 18.94 9.79
C ALA A 304 9.57 18.16 10.85
N GLN A 305 10.29 18.84 11.74
CA GLN A 305 11.05 18.21 12.82
C GLN A 305 10.16 17.35 13.72
N THR A 306 8.96 17.86 14.05
CA THR A 306 7.96 17.13 14.84
C THR A 306 7.48 15.87 14.10
N ALA A 307 7.11 16.00 12.82
CA ALA A 307 6.62 14.88 12.02
C ALA A 307 7.71 13.82 11.77
N ASN A 308 8.93 14.25 11.45
CA ASN A 308 10.10 13.37 11.34
C ASN A 308 10.37 12.62 12.65
N SER A 309 10.30 13.29 13.80
CA SER A 309 10.48 12.64 15.11
C SER A 309 9.40 11.59 15.40
N VAL A 310 8.14 11.88 15.03
CA VAL A 310 7.05 10.89 15.15
C VAL A 310 7.31 9.68 14.25
N PHE A 311 7.69 9.89 12.98
CA PHE A 311 7.96 8.80 12.05
C PHE A 311 9.16 7.94 12.48
N GLN A 312 10.23 8.58 12.95
CA GLN A 312 11.38 7.90 13.54
C GLN A 312 10.97 7.07 14.77
N GLY A 313 10.07 7.60 15.62
CA GLY A 313 9.53 6.87 16.77
C GLY A 313 8.74 5.62 16.38
N VAL A 314 7.89 5.71 15.35
CA VAL A 314 7.13 4.56 14.84
C VAL A 314 8.04 3.50 14.20
N ILE A 315 9.10 3.92 13.50
CA ILE A 315 10.01 2.99 12.81
C ILE A 315 11.11 2.47 13.77
N GLY A 316 11.52 3.24 14.77
CA GLY A 316 12.50 2.87 15.80
C GLY A 316 13.97 3.03 15.39
N THR A 317 14.25 3.67 14.27
CA THR A 317 15.61 3.93 13.73
C THR A 317 15.58 5.12 12.78
N ASP A 318 16.73 5.74 12.52
CA ASP A 318 16.93 6.75 11.46
C ASP A 318 17.14 6.12 10.07
N GLN A 319 17.06 4.79 9.98
CA GLN A 319 17.32 3.94 8.80
C GLN A 319 18.80 3.74 8.42
N SER A 320 19.75 4.30 9.18
CA SER A 320 21.19 4.06 8.97
C SER A 320 21.58 2.60 9.18
N ASP A 321 20.83 1.86 10.01
CA ASP A 321 20.95 0.41 10.23
C ASP A 321 20.84 -0.42 8.92
N PHE A 322 20.21 0.14 7.88
CA PHE A 322 20.02 -0.52 6.58
C PHE A 322 21.02 0.00 5.53
N SER A 323 21.18 1.32 5.46
CA SER A 323 22.20 1.98 4.62
C SER A 323 22.40 3.42 5.11
N PRO A 324 23.64 3.95 5.15
CA PRO A 324 23.90 5.36 5.42
C PRO A 324 23.17 6.30 4.46
N GLN A 325 22.91 5.87 3.22
CA GLN A 325 22.21 6.67 2.22
C GLN A 325 20.71 6.80 2.48
N LEU A 326 20.16 6.05 3.43
CA LEU A 326 18.76 6.15 3.86
C LEU A 326 18.61 6.90 5.18
N ALA A 327 19.72 7.30 5.81
CA ALA A 327 19.71 7.96 7.11
C ALA A 327 18.97 9.31 7.04
N ILE A 328 18.05 9.52 7.98
CA ILE A 328 17.34 10.79 8.16
C ILE A 328 17.69 11.34 9.54
N GLY A 329 18.59 12.33 9.56
CA GLY A 329 19.06 13.00 10.77
C GLY A 329 19.69 14.36 10.46
N GLY A 330 20.02 15.13 11.49
CA GLY A 330 20.57 16.49 11.33
C GLY A 330 19.63 17.38 10.51
N ASP A 331 20.18 18.15 9.58
CA ASP A 331 19.46 19.12 8.75
C ASP A 331 18.34 18.48 7.90
N ALA A 332 18.41 17.17 7.60
CA ALA A 332 17.35 16.47 6.88
C ALA A 332 16.03 16.41 7.67
N LEU A 333 16.06 16.62 8.99
CA LEU A 333 14.86 16.70 9.85
C LEU A 333 14.08 18.00 9.64
N ASP A 334 14.70 19.04 9.07
CA ASP A 334 14.06 20.31 8.80
C ASP A 334 13.13 20.22 7.59
N ASP A 335 13.36 19.25 6.70
CA ASP A 335 12.59 19.06 5.48
C ASP A 335 11.24 18.37 5.71
N PRO A 336 10.21 18.67 4.88
CA PRO A 336 8.93 17.96 4.95
C PRO A 336 9.16 16.45 4.77
N PRO A 337 8.64 15.61 5.67
CA PRO A 337 8.89 14.17 5.60
C PRO A 337 8.15 13.54 4.43
N TYR A 338 8.82 12.61 3.77
CA TYR A 338 8.23 11.75 2.75
C TYR A 338 8.07 10.36 3.34
N ILE A 339 6.92 9.73 3.07
CA ILE A 339 6.66 8.35 3.46
C ILE A 339 6.58 7.44 2.24
N THR A 340 7.04 6.22 2.43
CA THR A 340 6.90 5.09 1.51
C THR A 340 6.46 3.86 2.29
N PHE A 341 5.93 2.85 1.61
CA PHE A 341 5.49 1.60 2.23
C PHE A 341 6.15 0.42 1.53
N SER A 342 6.75 -0.48 2.29
CA SER A 342 7.26 -1.77 1.80
C SER A 342 7.64 -2.67 2.97
N ASP A 343 7.29 -3.95 2.88
CA ASP A 343 7.67 -4.95 3.88
C ASP A 343 9.06 -5.57 3.63
N THR A 344 9.56 -5.54 2.38
CA THR A 344 10.79 -6.26 1.99
C THR A 344 11.95 -5.37 1.59
N TYR A 345 11.69 -4.13 1.16
CA TYR A 345 12.70 -3.22 0.60
C TYR A 345 13.91 -3.01 1.52
N LEU A 346 13.67 -2.60 2.77
CA LEU A 346 14.75 -2.23 3.70
C LEU A 346 15.67 -3.41 4.03
N GLU A 347 15.14 -4.63 4.17
CA GLU A 347 15.96 -5.82 4.44
C GLU A 347 16.76 -6.26 3.21
N PHE A 348 16.26 -6.04 1.99
CA PHE A 348 17.07 -6.21 0.79
C PHE A 348 18.18 -5.16 0.66
N VAL A 349 17.95 -3.92 1.10
CA VAL A 349 19.01 -2.91 1.23
C VAL A 349 20.06 -3.37 2.25
N ARG A 350 19.64 -3.80 3.45
CA ARG A 350 20.55 -4.33 4.48
C ARG A 350 21.38 -5.48 3.96
N SER A 351 20.78 -6.40 3.21
CA SER A 351 21.49 -7.55 2.62
C SER A 351 22.49 -7.17 1.53
N GLY A 352 22.29 -6.03 0.86
CA GLY A 352 23.11 -5.58 -0.27
C GLY A 352 22.61 -6.01 -1.65
N LEU A 353 21.47 -6.70 -1.74
CA LEU A 353 20.82 -6.97 -3.04
C LEU A 353 20.30 -5.68 -3.70
N ILE A 354 19.90 -4.71 -2.87
CA ILE A 354 19.61 -3.34 -3.30
C ILE A 354 20.72 -2.42 -2.78
N THR A 355 21.43 -1.74 -3.67
CA THR A 355 22.29 -0.60 -3.35
C THR A 355 21.52 0.70 -3.58
N VAL A 356 21.85 1.74 -2.81
CA VAL A 356 21.17 3.03 -2.89
C VAL A 356 22.21 4.12 -3.16
N SER A 357 21.91 5.04 -4.08
CA SER A 357 22.66 6.29 -4.28
C SER A 357 21.72 7.48 -4.33
N HIS A 358 22.26 8.68 -4.09
CA HIS A 358 21.49 9.90 -4.23
C HIS A 358 21.48 10.38 -5.69
N GLY A 359 20.74 11.44 -6.00
CA GLY A 359 20.71 12.05 -7.33
C GLY A 359 19.55 11.64 -8.22
N LYS A 360 19.70 11.88 -9.52
CA LYS A 360 18.72 11.63 -10.58
C LYS A 360 19.38 10.90 -11.74
N LEU A 361 18.64 10.01 -12.41
CA LEU A 361 19.09 9.42 -13.66
C LEU A 361 19.11 10.51 -14.76
N ALA A 362 20.28 10.75 -15.36
CA ALA A 362 20.49 11.77 -16.38
C ALA A 362 20.50 11.17 -17.79
N GLY A 363 21.05 9.98 -17.97
CA GLY A 363 21.08 9.30 -19.24
C GLY A 363 21.44 7.83 -19.15
N VAL A 364 21.21 7.13 -20.26
CA VAL A 364 21.57 5.72 -20.45
C VAL A 364 22.22 5.58 -21.82
N ASP A 365 23.45 5.07 -21.84
CA ASP A 365 24.21 4.78 -23.06
C ASP A 365 24.83 3.38 -22.97
N GLY A 366 24.46 2.50 -23.90
CA GLY A 366 24.76 1.06 -23.82
C GLY A 366 24.32 0.46 -22.49
N THR A 367 25.28 -0.03 -21.70
CA THR A 367 25.10 -0.60 -20.37
C THR A 367 25.55 0.33 -19.24
N THR A 368 25.68 1.64 -19.50
CA THR A 368 26.08 2.64 -18.52
C THR A 368 24.98 3.65 -18.27
N ALA A 369 24.61 3.85 -17.00
CA ALA A 369 23.67 4.88 -16.56
C ALA A 369 24.41 6.04 -15.88
N THR A 370 24.14 7.27 -16.30
CA THR A 370 24.76 8.49 -15.76
C THR A 370 23.82 9.21 -14.81
N LEU A 371 24.40 9.85 -13.79
CA LEU A 371 23.65 10.53 -12.71
C LEU A 371 23.78 12.06 -12.80
N SER A 372 22.81 12.75 -12.20
CA SER A 372 22.78 14.21 -12.05
C SER A 372 22.49 14.58 -10.58
N PRO A 373 23.20 15.56 -9.99
CA PRO A 373 24.19 16.45 -10.63
C PRO A 373 25.50 15.74 -11.05
N PRO A 374 26.26 16.30 -12.02
CA PRO A 374 27.52 15.70 -12.46
C PRO A 374 28.54 15.66 -11.32
N GLY A 375 29.12 14.49 -11.05
CA GLY A 375 30.08 14.28 -9.94
C GLY A 375 29.87 12.96 -9.20
N GLU A 376 28.71 12.34 -9.36
CA GLU A 376 28.47 10.96 -8.93
C GLU A 376 29.01 9.94 -9.97
N GLU A 377 29.48 8.80 -9.48
CA GLU A 377 30.03 7.73 -10.32
C GLU A 377 28.93 7.13 -11.21
N ALA A 378 29.23 6.96 -12.50
CA ALA A 378 28.31 6.31 -13.43
C ALA A 378 28.09 4.85 -13.03
N ILE A 379 26.89 4.35 -13.24
CA ILE A 379 26.53 2.97 -12.94
C ILE A 379 26.85 2.13 -14.18
N SER A 380 27.90 1.33 -14.12
CA SER A 380 28.27 0.34 -15.15
C SER A 380 27.44 -0.95 -15.04
N ASP A 381 27.51 -1.77 -16.08
CA ASP A 381 26.93 -3.12 -16.13
C ASP A 381 25.42 -3.15 -15.91
N VAL A 382 24.74 -2.10 -16.39
CA VAL A 382 23.28 -2.02 -16.36
C VAL A 382 22.70 -3.13 -17.22
N ALA A 383 21.72 -3.84 -16.68
CA ALA A 383 20.96 -4.87 -17.38
C ALA A 383 19.55 -4.42 -17.76
N ALA A 384 18.97 -3.50 -16.99
CA ALA A 384 17.66 -2.90 -17.25
C ALA A 384 17.50 -1.60 -16.46
N VAL A 385 16.58 -0.75 -16.89
CA VAL A 385 16.21 0.48 -16.18
C VAL A 385 14.70 0.54 -15.98
N VAL A 386 14.27 0.81 -14.75
CA VAL A 386 12.88 1.04 -14.38
C VAL A 386 12.72 2.47 -13.87
N LEU A 387 11.98 3.27 -14.63
CA LEU A 387 11.65 4.64 -14.29
C LEU A 387 10.44 4.65 -13.34
N ALA A 388 10.66 4.97 -12.08
CA ALA A 388 9.64 5.21 -11.06
C ALA A 388 9.41 6.71 -10.89
N THR A 389 9.26 7.40 -12.02
CA THR A 389 9.28 8.87 -12.17
C THR A 389 7.91 9.53 -12.05
N GLY A 390 6.89 8.76 -11.63
CA GLY A 390 5.55 9.27 -11.37
C GLY A 390 4.70 9.41 -12.62
N PHE A 391 3.61 10.17 -12.48
CA PHE A 391 2.61 10.36 -13.52
C PHE A 391 2.29 11.83 -13.70
N ASP A 392 1.98 12.22 -14.92
CA ASP A 392 1.40 13.51 -15.25
C ASP A 392 -0.14 13.43 -15.12
N ALA A 393 -0.68 14.32 -14.29
CA ALA A 393 -2.12 14.48 -14.08
C ALA A 393 -2.77 15.37 -15.15
N SER A 394 -1.98 16.14 -15.91
CA SER A 394 -2.47 17.14 -16.86
C SER A 394 -3.28 16.52 -18.01
N SER A 395 -2.91 15.31 -18.45
CA SER A 395 -3.64 14.56 -19.48
C SER A 395 -5.03 14.13 -19.02
N ALA A 396 -5.28 14.02 -17.71
CA ALA A 396 -6.57 13.62 -17.16
C ALA A 396 -7.67 14.67 -17.34
N ILE A 397 -7.28 15.91 -17.68
CA ILE A 397 -8.18 17.07 -17.88
C ILE A 397 -7.94 17.77 -19.22
N ALA A 398 -7.20 17.14 -20.14
CA ALA A 398 -6.83 17.74 -21.43
C ALA A 398 -8.03 18.00 -22.35
N TYR A 399 -9.15 17.31 -22.13
CA TYR A 399 -10.42 17.52 -22.84
C TYR A 399 -11.15 18.82 -22.44
N LEU A 400 -10.71 19.49 -21.37
CA LEU A 400 -11.24 20.80 -20.98
C LEU A 400 -10.65 21.91 -21.86
N PRO A 401 -11.46 22.85 -22.35
CA PRO A 401 -10.99 23.90 -23.24
C PRO A 401 -10.04 24.87 -22.52
N PRO A 402 -9.19 25.61 -23.27
CA PRO A 402 -8.22 26.53 -22.71
C PRO A 402 -8.81 27.54 -21.71
N GLN A 403 -9.97 28.13 -21.99
CA GLN A 403 -10.59 29.12 -21.10
C GLN A 403 -11.01 28.51 -19.76
N THR A 404 -11.50 27.27 -19.76
CA THR A 404 -11.81 26.55 -18.52
C THR A 404 -10.53 26.27 -17.74
N ARG A 405 -9.48 25.78 -18.39
CA ARG A 405 -8.19 25.51 -17.73
C ARG A 405 -7.55 26.77 -17.15
N GLU A 406 -7.66 27.91 -17.85
CA GLU A 406 -7.24 29.21 -17.34
C GLU A 406 -8.01 29.58 -16.07
N ALA A 407 -9.34 29.41 -16.06
CA ALA A 407 -10.16 29.66 -14.87
C ALA A 407 -9.76 28.79 -13.67
N LEU A 408 -9.21 27.60 -13.91
CA LEU A 408 -8.72 26.68 -12.87
C LEU A 408 -7.25 26.96 -12.46
N SER A 409 -6.66 28.05 -12.93
CA SER A 409 -5.24 28.36 -12.74
C SER A 409 -4.34 27.18 -13.15
N PHE A 410 -4.62 26.57 -14.29
CA PHE A 410 -3.90 25.39 -14.78
C PHE A 410 -2.42 25.68 -15.02
N SER A 411 -1.54 24.94 -14.33
CA SER A 411 -0.09 25.20 -14.31
C SER A 411 0.72 23.92 -14.07
N PRO A 412 0.69 22.94 -15.01
CA PRO A 412 1.32 21.64 -14.81
C PRO A 412 2.85 21.69 -14.78
N ALA A 413 3.47 22.69 -15.42
CA ALA A 413 4.93 22.83 -15.48
C ALA A 413 5.57 23.35 -14.18
N HIS A 414 4.82 24.14 -13.39
CA HIS A 414 5.34 24.75 -12.17
C HIS A 414 5.26 23.83 -10.95
N HIS A 415 4.21 22.99 -10.87
CA HIS A 415 4.07 22.00 -9.81
C HIS A 415 3.22 20.81 -10.29
N PRO A 416 3.84 19.68 -10.74
CA PRO A 416 3.10 18.57 -11.34
C PRO A 416 2.09 17.91 -10.38
N ASP A 417 2.34 18.01 -9.07
CA ASP A 417 1.43 17.50 -8.03
C ASP A 417 0.23 18.42 -7.74
N LEU A 418 0.21 19.64 -8.29
CA LEU A 418 -0.84 20.64 -8.08
C LEU A 418 -1.21 21.33 -9.41
N PRO A 419 -1.68 20.58 -10.43
CA PRO A 419 -1.85 21.11 -11.79
C PRO A 419 -2.97 22.16 -11.89
N VAL A 420 -3.94 22.16 -10.99
CA VAL A 420 -5.07 23.12 -10.93
C VAL A 420 -5.26 23.62 -9.49
N ALA A 421 -5.83 24.81 -9.33
CA ALA A 421 -6.24 25.36 -8.04
C ALA A 421 -7.77 25.28 -7.94
N LEU A 422 -8.25 24.53 -6.97
CA LEU A 422 -9.67 24.21 -6.79
C LEU A 422 -10.13 24.62 -5.40
N ALA A 423 -11.30 25.23 -5.36
CA ALA A 423 -11.97 25.64 -4.14
C ALA A 423 -12.56 24.43 -3.40
N PHE A 424 -12.69 24.60 -2.10
CA PHE A 424 -13.19 23.66 -1.12
C PHE A 424 -12.54 22.29 -1.23
N HIS A 425 -11.25 22.22 -0.85
CA HIS A 425 -10.47 20.98 -0.79
C HIS A 425 -10.49 20.17 -2.09
N GLY A 426 -10.25 20.82 -3.23
CA GLY A 426 -10.10 20.10 -4.49
C GLY A 426 -11.39 19.73 -5.22
N THR A 427 -12.54 20.35 -4.88
CA THR A 427 -13.85 19.83 -5.30
C THR A 427 -14.50 20.61 -6.45
N HIS A 428 -14.34 21.93 -6.50
CA HIS A 428 -15.02 22.78 -7.50
C HIS A 428 -14.25 24.08 -7.76
N HIS A 429 -14.75 24.93 -8.66
CA HIS A 429 -14.25 26.29 -8.83
C HIS A 429 -15.40 27.30 -9.02
N PRO A 430 -15.47 28.41 -8.27
CA PRO A 430 -16.59 29.36 -8.34
C PRO A 430 -16.84 29.95 -9.73
N SER A 431 -15.79 30.15 -10.53
CA SER A 431 -15.91 30.67 -11.91
C SER A 431 -16.55 29.67 -12.89
N VAL A 432 -16.63 28.39 -12.53
CA VAL A 432 -17.19 27.32 -13.36
C VAL A 432 -18.09 26.41 -12.50
N PRO A 433 -19.23 26.92 -12.00
CA PRO A 433 -20.01 26.29 -10.91
C PRO A 433 -20.67 24.96 -11.29
N ASN A 434 -20.77 24.65 -12.60
CA ASN A 434 -21.28 23.38 -13.12
C ASN A 434 -20.18 22.39 -13.50
N LEU A 435 -18.95 22.59 -13.00
CA LEU A 435 -17.81 21.67 -13.09
C LEU A 435 -17.37 21.24 -11.70
N GLY A 436 -17.35 19.93 -11.46
CA GLY A 436 -16.91 19.33 -10.21
C GLY A 436 -15.74 18.37 -10.41
N PHE A 437 -15.00 18.13 -9.33
CA PHE A 437 -13.86 17.23 -9.27
C PHE A 437 -14.04 16.25 -8.12
N VAL A 438 -13.83 14.96 -8.40
CA VAL A 438 -13.87 13.90 -7.39
C VAL A 438 -12.63 13.03 -7.55
N GLY A 439 -11.83 12.91 -6.48
CA GLY A 439 -10.60 12.12 -6.47
C GLY A 439 -9.49 12.64 -7.39
N PHE A 440 -9.56 13.89 -7.84
CA PHE A 440 -8.51 14.55 -8.61
C PHE A 440 -7.49 15.23 -7.69
N TYR A 441 -6.81 14.42 -6.86
CA TYR A 441 -5.77 14.89 -5.95
C TYR A 441 -4.76 13.78 -5.68
N ARG A 442 -3.60 14.17 -5.12
CA ARG A 442 -2.52 13.26 -4.76
C ARG A 442 -2.66 12.80 -3.30
N SER A 443 -3.50 11.81 -3.02
CA SER A 443 -3.61 11.13 -1.70
C SER A 443 -4.48 9.85 -1.82
N PRO A 444 -4.38 8.88 -0.89
CA PRO A 444 -5.11 7.61 -0.97
C PRO A 444 -6.53 7.63 -0.35
N TYR A 445 -7.14 8.80 -0.13
CA TYR A 445 -8.29 8.93 0.79
C TYR A 445 -9.66 8.65 0.16
N TRP A 446 -10.17 7.42 0.18
CA TRP A 446 -11.47 7.09 -0.42
C TRP A 446 -12.65 7.82 0.23
N GLY A 447 -12.61 7.99 1.56
CA GLY A 447 -13.63 8.78 2.26
C GLY A 447 -13.69 10.23 1.80
N VAL A 448 -12.56 10.83 1.39
CA VAL A 448 -12.55 12.21 0.86
C VAL A 448 -13.19 12.26 -0.52
N MET A 449 -12.97 11.24 -1.38
CA MET A 449 -13.69 11.14 -2.67
C MET A 449 -15.20 11.11 -2.45
N GLU A 450 -15.66 10.33 -1.48
CA GLU A 450 -17.08 10.28 -1.13
C GLU A 450 -17.60 11.62 -0.61
N MET A 451 -16.82 12.33 0.22
CA MET A 451 -17.18 13.64 0.72
C MET A 451 -17.24 14.71 -0.38
N GLN A 452 -16.32 14.68 -1.34
CA GLN A 452 -16.33 15.54 -2.53
C GLN A 452 -17.61 15.29 -3.35
N ALA A 453 -17.97 14.03 -3.57
CA ALA A 453 -19.22 13.67 -4.25
C ALA A 453 -20.46 14.19 -3.52
N ARG A 454 -20.53 14.06 -2.19
CA ARG A 454 -21.64 14.56 -1.36
C ARG A 454 -21.73 16.09 -1.41
N PHE A 455 -20.59 16.78 -1.39
CA PHE A 455 -20.52 18.23 -1.54
C PHE A 455 -21.07 18.70 -2.88
N LEU A 456 -20.66 18.08 -3.99
CA LEU A 456 -21.20 18.40 -5.31
C LEU A 456 -22.70 18.14 -5.38
N ALA A 457 -23.14 17.00 -4.87
CA ALA A 457 -24.54 16.63 -4.87
C ALA A 457 -25.41 17.64 -4.07
N ALA A 458 -24.95 18.07 -2.89
CA ALA A 458 -25.65 19.07 -2.08
C ALA A 458 -25.72 20.45 -2.75
N THR A 459 -24.58 20.93 -3.27
CA THR A 459 -24.50 22.25 -3.93
C THR A 459 -25.31 22.29 -5.23
N TRP A 460 -25.21 21.25 -6.06
CA TRP A 460 -25.94 21.19 -7.33
C TRP A 460 -27.42 20.92 -7.15
N SER A 461 -27.84 20.15 -6.13
CA SER A 461 -29.27 19.99 -5.83
C SER A 461 -29.89 21.34 -5.49
N CYS A 462 -29.25 22.12 -4.61
CA CYS A 462 -29.72 23.46 -4.25
C CYS A 462 -29.79 24.40 -5.46
N ALA A 463 -28.77 24.36 -6.33
CA ALA A 463 -28.75 25.15 -7.56
C ALA A 463 -29.88 24.74 -8.53
N ALA A 464 -30.12 23.43 -8.69
CA ALA A 464 -31.13 22.89 -9.58
C ALA A 464 -32.57 23.21 -9.11
N THR A 465 -32.80 23.28 -7.80
CA THR A 465 -34.09 23.63 -7.19
C THR A 465 -34.24 25.10 -6.86
N ALA A 466 -33.22 25.93 -7.13
CA ALA A 466 -33.14 27.33 -6.73
C ALA A 466 -33.39 27.56 -5.23
N THR A 467 -32.99 26.59 -4.39
CA THR A 467 -33.09 26.69 -2.93
C THR A 467 -31.78 27.23 -2.34
N PRO A 468 -31.84 28.02 -1.26
CA PRO A 468 -30.62 28.49 -0.60
C PRO A 468 -29.77 27.33 -0.07
N LEU A 469 -28.44 27.47 -0.14
CA LEU A 469 -27.53 26.52 0.49
C LEU A 469 -27.78 26.46 2.01
N PRO A 470 -27.65 25.26 2.63
CA PRO A 470 -27.65 25.12 4.08
C PRO A 470 -26.68 26.10 4.76
N PRO A 471 -27.00 26.64 5.94
CA PRO A 471 -26.17 27.65 6.61
C PRO A 471 -24.72 27.22 6.83
N ALA A 472 -24.50 25.96 7.23
CA ALA A 472 -23.16 25.41 7.45
C ALA A 472 -22.33 25.40 6.16
N LEU A 473 -22.91 24.91 5.06
CA LEU A 473 -22.28 24.87 3.75
C LEU A 473 -21.96 26.26 3.21
N ARG A 474 -22.88 27.21 3.37
CA ARG A 474 -22.67 28.62 2.99
C ARG A 474 -21.51 29.23 3.76
N SER A 475 -21.51 29.08 5.08
CA SER A 475 -20.44 29.61 5.95
C SER A 475 -19.08 28.95 5.68
N ALA A 476 -19.07 27.68 5.28
CA ALA A 476 -17.85 26.99 4.87
C ALA A 476 -17.28 27.57 3.55
N LEU A 477 -18.14 27.81 2.55
CA LEU A 477 -17.75 28.44 1.29
C LEU A 477 -17.27 29.89 1.46
N GLU A 478 -17.90 30.67 2.34
CA GLU A 478 -17.49 32.06 2.64
C GLU A 478 -16.10 32.16 3.29
N ARG A 479 -15.66 31.08 3.95
CA ARG A 479 -14.35 31.00 4.64
C ARG A 479 -13.31 30.18 3.87
N ASP A 480 -13.68 29.62 2.71
CA ASP A 480 -12.78 28.79 1.94
C ASP A 480 -11.63 29.61 1.34
N ASP A 481 -10.41 29.17 1.58
CA ASP A 481 -9.16 29.75 1.07
C ASP A 481 -8.35 28.72 0.26
N SER A 482 -9.00 27.63 -0.18
CA SER A 482 -8.32 26.49 -0.81
C SER A 482 -7.58 26.87 -2.10
N VAL A 483 -8.12 27.80 -2.90
CA VAL A 483 -7.48 28.26 -4.15
C VAL A 483 -6.20 29.02 -3.82
N GLU A 484 -6.28 30.00 -2.92
CA GLU A 484 -5.16 30.82 -2.46
C GLU A 484 -4.08 29.94 -1.84
N ARG A 485 -4.47 28.96 -1.03
CA ARG A 485 -3.54 28.00 -0.41
C ARG A 485 -2.79 27.19 -1.45
N VAL A 486 -3.47 26.64 -2.46
CA VAL A 486 -2.82 25.89 -3.54
C VAL A 486 -1.85 26.77 -4.32
N LEU A 487 -2.23 28.01 -4.62
CA LEU A 487 -1.36 28.96 -5.30
C LEU A 487 -0.12 29.32 -4.46
N ALA A 488 -0.27 29.47 -3.14
CA ALA A 488 0.84 29.70 -2.22
C ALA A 488 1.80 28.50 -2.16
N LEU A 489 1.29 27.27 -2.15
CA LEU A 489 2.12 26.05 -2.18
C LEU A 489 2.99 25.98 -3.44
N ARG A 490 2.45 26.35 -4.60
CA ARG A 490 3.21 26.39 -5.86
C ARG A 490 4.38 27.38 -5.81
N ALA A 491 4.29 28.43 -5.01
CA ALA A 491 5.35 29.41 -4.85
C ALA A 491 6.47 28.94 -3.91
N ASP A 492 6.23 27.91 -3.08
CA ASP A 492 7.19 27.32 -2.16
C ASP A 492 7.16 25.78 -2.20
N PRO A 493 7.61 25.17 -3.31
CA PRO A 493 7.61 23.71 -3.46
C PRO A 493 8.52 23.00 -2.45
N ALA A 494 9.54 23.69 -1.92
CA ALA A 494 10.48 23.11 -0.96
C ALA A 494 9.82 22.80 0.41
N ARG A 495 8.78 23.56 0.77
CA ARG A 495 8.00 23.34 2.00
C ARG A 495 6.66 22.65 1.77
N THR A 496 6.36 22.30 0.53
CA THR A 496 5.13 21.59 0.19
C THR A 496 5.25 20.13 0.60
N SER A 497 4.30 19.65 1.41
CA SER A 497 4.23 18.26 1.83
C SER A 497 4.03 17.30 0.65
N GLN A 498 4.38 16.02 0.83
CA GLN A 498 4.11 14.96 -0.15
C GLN A 498 2.62 14.88 -0.58
N PHE A 499 1.70 15.22 0.33
CA PHE A 499 0.25 15.20 0.15
C PHE A 499 -0.37 16.60 0.36
N PRO A 500 -0.28 17.50 -0.62
CA PRO A 500 -0.47 18.94 -0.42
C PRO A 500 -1.90 19.41 -0.10
N MET A 501 -2.92 18.59 -0.38
CA MET A 501 -4.32 18.98 -0.20
C MET A 501 -4.72 19.11 1.28
N GLY A 502 -4.15 18.27 2.14
CA GLY A 502 -4.47 18.20 3.57
C GLY A 502 -4.37 16.77 4.13
N ASP A 503 -4.33 16.65 5.45
CA ASP A 503 -4.39 15.33 6.10
C ASP A 503 -5.81 14.77 6.18
N TYR A 504 -5.93 13.44 6.15
CA TYR A 504 -7.22 12.74 6.05
C TYR A 504 -8.24 13.20 7.10
N ALA A 505 -7.86 13.24 8.37
CA ALA A 505 -8.79 13.53 9.45
C ALA A 505 -9.31 14.98 9.40
N PHE A 506 -8.42 15.93 9.08
CA PHE A 506 -8.79 17.33 8.85
C PHE A 506 -9.78 17.46 7.69
N LEU A 507 -9.48 16.86 6.54
CA LEU A 507 -10.35 16.92 5.37
C LEU A 507 -11.74 16.34 5.65
N MET A 508 -11.81 15.16 6.29
CA MET A 508 -13.08 14.55 6.66
C MET A 508 -13.90 15.45 7.61
N GLN A 509 -13.25 16.14 8.56
CA GLN A 509 -13.92 17.10 9.45
C GLN A 509 -14.48 18.30 8.69
N GLU A 510 -13.71 18.92 7.79
CA GLU A 510 -14.14 20.12 7.06
C GLU A 510 -15.35 19.82 6.16
N PHE A 511 -15.30 18.70 5.42
CA PHE A 511 -16.43 18.27 4.62
C PHE A 511 -17.65 17.92 5.49
N ALA A 512 -17.46 17.17 6.57
CA ALA A 512 -18.55 16.81 7.46
C ALA A 512 -19.21 18.04 8.09
N ALA A 513 -18.43 19.01 8.55
CA ALA A 513 -18.94 20.26 9.10
C ALA A 513 -19.73 21.06 8.06
N ALA A 514 -19.23 21.19 6.82
CA ALA A 514 -19.93 21.88 5.75
C ALA A 514 -21.23 21.18 5.34
N LEU A 515 -21.23 19.85 5.33
CA LEU A 515 -22.39 19.02 4.99
C LEU A 515 -23.36 18.81 6.17
N GLY A 516 -23.04 19.28 7.38
CA GLY A 516 -23.84 19.03 8.58
C GLY A 516 -23.88 17.54 8.97
N LEU A 517 -22.84 16.77 8.65
CA LEU A 517 -22.74 15.36 8.96
C LEU A 517 -22.09 15.16 10.33
N GLU A 518 -22.75 14.38 11.18
CA GLU A 518 -22.17 13.95 12.45
C GLU A 518 -21.31 12.70 12.26
N ILE A 519 -20.16 12.67 12.93
CA ILE A 519 -19.37 11.45 13.06
C ILE A 519 -20.01 10.56 14.11
N SER A 520 -20.29 9.30 13.76
CA SER A 520 -20.75 8.31 14.74
C SER A 520 -19.70 8.08 15.84
N ALA A 521 -20.12 7.64 17.03
CA ALA A 521 -19.18 7.18 18.05
C ALA A 521 -18.47 5.87 17.61
N PRO A 522 -17.29 5.54 18.16
CA PRO A 522 -16.68 4.24 17.94
C PRO A 522 -17.62 3.10 18.33
N VAL A 523 -17.65 2.03 17.53
CA VAL A 523 -18.35 0.80 17.91
C VAL A 523 -17.45 0.05 18.88
N GLY A 524 -17.93 -0.19 20.11
CA GLY A 524 -17.18 -0.92 21.14
C GLY A 524 -15.99 -0.15 21.72
N GLN A 525 -15.14 -0.87 22.45
CA GLN A 525 -13.94 -0.33 23.09
C GLN A 525 -12.72 -1.16 22.71
N THR A 526 -11.59 -0.49 22.54
CA THR A 526 -10.27 -1.12 22.39
C THR A 526 -9.47 -0.95 23.69
N PRO A 527 -8.46 -1.81 23.94
CA PRO A 527 -7.56 -1.62 25.07
C PRO A 527 -6.92 -0.21 25.05
N PRO A 528 -6.74 0.42 26.22
CA PRO A 528 -6.13 1.75 26.29
C PRO A 528 -4.67 1.72 25.82
N LEU A 529 -4.24 2.78 25.15
CA LEU A 529 -2.85 2.95 24.72
C LEU A 529 -2.01 3.60 25.85
N PRO A 530 -0.75 3.19 26.05
CA PRO A 530 0.03 3.63 27.22
C PRO A 530 0.31 5.13 27.26
N HIS A 531 0.45 5.78 26.10
CA HIS A 531 0.86 7.19 26.03
C HIS A 531 -0.26 8.18 26.33
N ASN A 532 -1.53 7.77 26.29
CA ASN A 532 -2.67 8.65 26.57
C ASN A 532 -3.74 8.02 27.48
N GLY A 533 -3.67 6.73 27.79
CA GLY A 533 -4.66 6.02 28.61
C GLY A 533 -6.03 5.85 27.94
N LEU A 534 -6.15 6.13 26.64
CA LEU A 534 -7.40 6.09 25.89
C LEU A 534 -7.42 4.92 24.92
N GLY A 535 -8.62 4.38 24.69
CA GLY A 535 -8.87 3.50 23.54
C GLY A 535 -8.70 4.24 22.21
N MET A 536 -8.58 3.47 21.13
CA MET A 536 -8.49 4.00 19.78
C MET A 536 -9.85 4.47 19.25
N ASP A 537 -9.92 5.75 18.86
CA ASP A 537 -11.02 6.32 18.08
C ASP A 537 -10.61 6.33 16.60
N ILE A 538 -10.76 5.17 15.94
CA ILE A 538 -10.28 4.95 14.57
C ILE A 538 -11.23 5.63 13.57
N LEU A 539 -10.68 6.52 12.75
CA LEU A 539 -11.40 7.16 11.66
C LEU A 539 -11.42 6.29 10.41
N THR A 540 -12.63 5.88 10.01
CA THR A 540 -12.90 5.21 8.73
C THR A 540 -14.06 5.90 8.00
N PRO A 541 -14.22 5.74 6.67
CA PRO A 541 -15.34 6.31 5.94
C PRO A 541 -16.71 5.93 6.53
N ALA A 542 -16.86 4.70 7.02
CA ALA A 542 -18.10 4.18 7.61
C ALA A 542 -18.56 4.98 8.84
N ARG A 543 -17.65 5.71 9.52
CA ARG A 543 -18.02 6.58 10.66
C ARG A 543 -18.88 7.77 10.24
N TYR A 544 -18.88 8.11 8.95
CA TYR A 544 -19.69 9.16 8.33
C TYR A 544 -20.71 8.58 7.36
N ALA A 545 -21.16 7.34 7.55
CA ALA A 545 -22.32 6.85 6.82
C ALA A 545 -23.46 7.87 7.03
N ALA A 546 -23.89 8.52 5.95
CA ALA A 546 -25.03 9.41 6.05
C ALA A 546 -26.19 8.55 6.58
N VAL A 547 -26.90 9.00 7.61
CA VAL A 547 -28.27 8.54 7.82
C VAL A 547 -28.98 9.00 6.55
N ALA A 548 -29.04 8.13 5.54
CA ALA A 548 -29.84 8.37 4.36
C ALA A 548 -31.25 8.60 4.88
N ALA A 549 -31.62 9.88 4.96
CA ALA A 549 -32.96 10.28 5.26
C ALA A 549 -33.85 9.63 4.20
N GLN A 550 -34.73 8.74 4.67
CA GLN A 550 -36.08 8.44 4.17
C GLN A 550 -36.32 7.98 2.71
N ALA A 551 -35.36 7.97 1.78
CA ALA A 551 -35.64 7.62 0.37
C ALA A 551 -35.37 6.17 -0.07
N ALA A 552 -34.52 5.40 0.63
CA ALA A 552 -34.44 3.97 0.34
C ALA A 552 -35.65 3.27 0.99
N GLY A 553 -36.52 2.66 0.18
CA GLY A 553 -37.54 1.75 0.70
C GLY A 553 -36.92 0.77 1.71
N GLY A 554 -37.68 0.31 2.70
CA GLY A 554 -37.14 -0.29 3.93
C GLY A 554 -36.03 -1.35 3.75
N ARG A 555 -36.04 -2.12 2.66
CA ARG A 555 -35.01 -3.15 2.37
C ARG A 555 -33.65 -2.59 1.95
N GLY A 556 -33.61 -1.56 1.08
CA GLY A 556 -32.34 -0.97 0.61
C GLY A 556 -31.61 -0.23 1.73
N ARG A 557 -32.37 0.46 2.59
CA ARG A 557 -31.85 1.12 3.79
C ARG A 557 -31.27 0.12 4.78
N GLN A 558 -32.02 -0.94 5.09
CA GLN A 558 -31.56 -1.98 6.01
C GLN A 558 -30.24 -2.62 5.53
N GLN A 559 -30.15 -2.96 4.25
CA GLN A 559 -28.94 -3.53 3.67
C GLN A 559 -27.74 -2.57 3.76
N GLN A 560 -27.95 -1.26 3.58
CA GLN A 560 -26.90 -0.26 3.76
C GLN A 560 -26.44 -0.17 5.22
N GLU A 561 -27.38 -0.15 6.17
CA GLU A 561 -27.11 -0.14 7.61
C GLU A 561 -26.33 -1.39 8.05
N GLU A 562 -26.63 -2.56 7.45
CA GLU A 562 -25.91 -3.82 7.68
C GLU A 562 -24.45 -3.74 7.20
N GLU A 563 -24.17 -3.18 6.02
CA GLU A 563 -22.81 -2.99 5.51
C GLU A 563 -21.99 -2.02 6.38
N VAL A 564 -22.61 -0.90 6.80
CA VAL A 564 -21.97 0.06 7.70
C VAL A 564 -21.61 -0.61 9.04
N ALA A 565 -22.56 -1.34 9.62
CA ALA A 565 -22.34 -2.06 10.88
C ALA A 565 -21.26 -3.14 10.73
N ALA A 566 -21.23 -3.86 9.61
CA ALA A 566 -20.20 -4.85 9.31
C ALA A 566 -18.82 -4.19 9.21
N SER A 567 -18.69 -3.08 8.47
CA SER A 567 -17.42 -2.35 8.31
C SER A 567 -16.87 -1.81 9.65
N LEU A 568 -17.73 -1.21 10.47
CA LEU A 568 -17.35 -0.72 11.80
C LEU A 568 -16.94 -1.86 12.74
N ARG A 569 -17.70 -2.97 12.74
CA ARG A 569 -17.38 -4.15 13.56
C ARG A 569 -16.08 -4.81 13.13
N GLN A 570 -15.86 -4.99 11.83
CA GLN A 570 -14.60 -5.51 11.30
C GLN A 570 -13.41 -4.65 11.73
N THR A 571 -13.54 -3.33 11.73
CA THR A 571 -12.48 -2.40 12.18
C THR A 571 -12.16 -2.59 13.66
N LEU A 572 -13.20 -2.68 14.51
CA LEU A 572 -13.04 -2.98 15.93
C LEU A 572 -12.37 -4.34 16.15
N ASP A 573 -12.87 -5.39 15.49
CA ASP A 573 -12.37 -6.76 15.65
C ASP A 573 -10.91 -6.88 15.25
N THR A 574 -10.50 -6.23 14.14
CA THR A 574 -9.09 -6.15 13.72
C THR A 574 -8.24 -5.45 14.80
N ALA A 575 -8.70 -4.31 15.31
CA ALA A 575 -7.97 -3.55 16.33
C ALA A 575 -7.83 -4.32 17.65
N VAL A 576 -8.91 -4.94 18.14
CA VAL A 576 -8.90 -5.75 19.37
C VAL A 576 -8.03 -7.00 19.19
N ALA A 577 -8.09 -7.66 18.03
CA ALA A 577 -7.28 -8.84 17.77
C ALA A 577 -5.77 -8.50 17.78
N GLY A 578 -5.36 -7.37 17.19
CA GLY A 578 -3.96 -6.95 17.20
C GLY A 578 -3.49 -6.46 18.57
N LEU A 579 -4.32 -5.69 19.29
CA LEU A 579 -3.94 -5.10 20.59
C LEU A 579 -3.95 -6.10 21.75
N ALA A 580 -4.87 -7.06 21.76
CA ALA A 580 -5.12 -7.91 22.92
C ALA A 580 -4.94 -9.41 22.66
N ARG A 581 -4.81 -9.86 21.41
CA ARG A 581 -4.79 -11.29 21.07
C ARG A 581 -3.57 -11.71 20.26
N GLY A 582 -2.59 -10.82 20.11
CA GLY A 582 -1.34 -11.11 19.40
C GLY A 582 -1.49 -11.29 17.88
N ARG A 583 -2.62 -10.88 17.28
CA ARG A 583 -2.75 -10.88 15.82
C ARG A 583 -1.72 -9.94 15.21
N PHE A 584 -1.19 -10.33 14.06
CA PHE A 584 -0.11 -9.71 13.27
C PHE A 584 1.30 -9.86 13.84
N VAL A 585 1.49 -10.52 14.99
CA VAL A 585 2.83 -10.77 15.54
C VAL A 585 3.60 -11.75 14.66
N ALA A 586 2.94 -12.82 14.18
CA ALA A 586 3.57 -13.78 13.28
C ALA A 586 4.01 -13.11 11.97
N ALA A 587 3.17 -12.27 11.39
CA ALA A 587 3.51 -11.44 10.23
C ALA A 587 4.71 -10.51 10.47
N ALA A 588 4.72 -9.80 11.60
CA ALA A 588 5.80 -8.88 11.96
C ALA A 588 7.13 -9.61 12.19
N VAL A 589 7.09 -10.77 12.84
CA VAL A 589 8.26 -11.66 13.01
C VAL A 589 8.73 -12.16 11.64
N PHE A 590 7.84 -12.71 10.81
CA PHE A 590 8.18 -13.21 9.49
C PHE A 590 8.93 -12.15 8.68
N ARG A 591 8.33 -10.97 8.49
CA ARG A 591 8.94 -9.85 7.77
C ARG A 591 10.33 -9.53 8.31
N SER A 592 10.47 -9.42 9.63
CA SER A 592 11.72 -9.01 10.24
C SER A 592 12.79 -10.13 10.29
N LEU A 593 12.46 -11.40 10.07
CA LEU A 593 13.47 -12.47 10.01
C LEU A 593 14.37 -12.38 8.77
N GLN A 594 13.90 -11.76 7.69
CA GLN A 594 14.63 -11.67 6.41
C GLN A 594 16.10 -11.25 6.59
N GLY A 595 16.98 -11.90 5.82
CA GLY A 595 18.40 -11.56 5.75
C GLY A 595 19.28 -12.41 6.66
N GLU A 596 20.43 -11.87 7.02
CA GLU A 596 21.49 -12.58 7.72
C GLU A 596 21.58 -12.19 9.20
N TRP A 597 21.88 -13.19 10.02
CA TRP A 597 22.04 -13.11 11.46
C TRP A 597 23.33 -13.80 11.90
N SER A 598 24.04 -13.21 12.86
CA SER A 598 25.04 -13.93 13.66
C SER A 598 24.29 -14.88 14.59
N LEU A 599 24.74 -16.13 14.65
CA LEU A 599 24.17 -17.20 15.45
C LEU A 599 25.24 -17.76 16.38
N GLU A 600 24.99 -17.60 17.67
CA GLU A 600 25.77 -18.24 18.74
C GLU A 600 24.87 -19.23 19.46
N ARG A 601 25.30 -20.48 19.63
CA ARG A 601 24.45 -21.53 20.17
C ARG A 601 25.21 -22.51 21.05
N ASP A 602 24.74 -22.66 22.28
CA ASP A 602 25.22 -23.68 23.20
C ASP A 602 24.41 -24.96 23.06
N LEU A 603 25.10 -26.10 23.11
CA LEU A 603 24.53 -27.43 23.14
C LEU A 603 25.08 -28.17 24.36
N ALA A 604 24.19 -28.53 25.28
CA ALA A 604 24.53 -29.38 26.42
C ALA A 604 23.83 -30.73 26.28
N SER A 605 24.59 -31.83 26.19
CA SER A 605 24.01 -33.18 26.13
C SER A 605 24.29 -33.96 27.39
N ALA A 606 23.29 -34.72 27.85
CA ALA A 606 23.44 -35.69 28.94
C ALA A 606 24.00 -37.04 28.46
N LEU A 607 24.15 -37.26 27.14
CA LEU A 607 24.63 -38.52 26.57
C LEU A 607 26.13 -38.47 26.29
N PRO A 608 26.94 -39.41 26.82
CA PRO A 608 28.39 -39.43 26.57
C PRO A 608 28.79 -39.56 25.09
N SER A 609 27.89 -40.07 24.25
CA SER A 609 28.11 -40.24 22.80
C SER A 609 27.91 -38.95 21.99
N HIS A 610 27.32 -37.91 22.57
CA HIS A 610 27.06 -36.63 21.92
C HIS A 610 27.74 -35.54 22.75
N PRO A 611 28.89 -35.00 22.33
CA PRO A 611 29.60 -34.03 23.15
C PRO A 611 28.83 -32.71 23.22
N SER A 612 28.77 -32.14 24.43
CA SER A 612 28.42 -30.73 24.62
C SER A 612 29.42 -29.83 23.89
N GLY A 613 28.99 -28.63 23.55
CA GLY A 613 29.84 -27.68 22.83
C GLY A 613 29.11 -26.42 22.41
N HIS A 614 29.80 -25.63 21.61
CA HIS A 614 29.37 -24.31 21.17
C HIS A 614 29.43 -24.19 19.65
N PHE A 615 28.37 -23.68 19.05
CA PHE A 615 28.31 -23.33 17.64
C PHE A 615 28.38 -21.82 17.48
N SER A 616 29.27 -21.35 16.60
CA SER A 616 29.34 -19.96 16.15
C SER A 616 29.27 -19.90 14.63
N GLY A 617 28.43 -19.04 14.09
CA GLY A 617 28.24 -18.93 12.64
C GLY A 617 27.17 -17.93 12.23
N THR A 618 26.57 -18.18 11.07
CA THR A 618 25.48 -17.36 10.52
C THR A 618 24.21 -18.18 10.31
N ALA A 619 23.09 -17.47 10.35
CA ALA A 619 21.79 -17.95 9.94
C ALA A 619 21.17 -16.99 8.93
N ARG A 620 20.73 -17.51 7.78
CA ARG A 620 20.18 -16.71 6.69
C ARG A 620 18.74 -17.11 6.40
N PHE A 621 17.85 -16.13 6.34
CA PHE A 621 16.46 -16.26 5.91
C PHE A 621 16.33 -15.70 4.49
N LEU A 622 16.39 -16.59 3.50
CA LEU A 622 16.42 -16.25 2.09
C LEU A 622 14.99 -16.30 1.52
N LEU A 623 14.43 -15.12 1.22
CA LEU A 623 13.02 -14.97 0.83
C LEU A 623 12.75 -15.62 -0.54
N ARG A 624 11.61 -16.28 -0.68
CA ARG A 624 11.11 -16.81 -1.96
C ARG A 624 9.59 -16.97 -1.96
N GLY A 625 9.05 -17.24 -3.15
CA GLY A 625 7.66 -17.67 -3.29
C GLY A 625 7.40 -18.99 -2.57
N GLY A 626 6.22 -19.11 -1.97
CA GLY A 626 5.79 -20.32 -1.27
C GLY A 626 5.80 -21.54 -2.18
N THR A 627 6.22 -22.68 -1.63
CA THR A 627 6.24 -23.96 -2.36
C THR A 627 5.12 -24.88 -1.90
N ALA A 628 4.69 -25.79 -2.79
CA ALA A 628 3.72 -26.82 -2.45
C ALA A 628 4.33 -28.02 -1.70
N ASP A 629 5.67 -28.18 -1.73
CA ASP A 629 6.37 -29.31 -1.12
C ASP A 629 5.97 -29.51 0.36
N GLY A 630 5.68 -30.75 0.76
CA GLY A 630 5.30 -31.10 2.13
C GLY A 630 3.87 -30.73 2.56
N ARG A 631 3.11 -29.94 1.79
CA ARG A 631 1.70 -29.63 2.10
C ARG A 631 0.80 -30.83 1.76
N ARG A 632 -0.19 -31.12 2.62
CA ARG A 632 -1.21 -32.14 2.34
C ARG A 632 -2.40 -31.51 1.61
N GLY A 633 -3.00 -32.21 0.64
CA GLY A 633 -4.24 -31.80 -0.05
C GLY A 633 -4.05 -31.28 -1.48
N GLY A 634 -5.15 -30.84 -2.12
CA GLY A 634 -5.20 -30.38 -3.52
C GLY A 634 -4.41 -29.11 -3.85
N VAL A 635 -3.74 -28.49 -2.86
CA VAL A 635 -2.84 -27.33 -3.01
C VAL A 635 -1.66 -27.66 -3.94
N GLU A 636 -1.18 -28.90 -3.95
CA GLU A 636 -0.12 -29.34 -4.86
C GLU A 636 -0.58 -29.37 -6.33
N GLN A 637 -1.87 -29.60 -6.57
CA GLN A 637 -2.46 -29.60 -7.91
C GLN A 637 -2.85 -28.17 -8.33
N ALA A 638 -3.49 -27.39 -7.46
CA ALA A 638 -3.86 -25.99 -7.73
C ALA A 638 -2.64 -25.08 -7.97
N ALA A 639 -1.53 -25.29 -7.23
CA ALA A 639 -0.27 -24.59 -7.46
C ALA A 639 0.39 -24.98 -8.80
N LYS A 640 0.23 -26.23 -9.26
CA LYS A 640 0.72 -26.69 -10.58
C LYS A 640 -0.15 -26.17 -11.73
N ASP A 641 -1.45 -26.03 -11.52
CA ASP A 641 -2.41 -25.57 -12.52
C ASP A 641 -2.44 -24.02 -12.65
N GLY A 642 -1.65 -23.32 -11.84
CA GLY A 642 -1.54 -21.85 -11.86
C GLY A 642 -2.88 -21.17 -11.54
N ASP A 643 -3.72 -21.80 -10.72
CA ASP A 643 -5.00 -21.24 -10.33
C ASP A 643 -4.80 -20.10 -9.33
N TYR A 644 -4.92 -18.86 -9.81
CA TYR A 644 -4.76 -17.65 -8.99
C TYR A 644 -5.97 -17.37 -8.11
N GLU A 645 -7.08 -18.10 -8.27
CA GLU A 645 -8.24 -18.03 -7.37
C GLU A 645 -8.10 -18.97 -6.16
N PHE A 646 -7.20 -19.96 -6.24
CA PHE A 646 -6.83 -20.81 -5.12
C PHE A 646 -5.73 -20.14 -4.27
N GLU A 647 -5.74 -20.39 -2.95
CA GLU A 647 -4.76 -19.85 -2.00
C GLU A 647 -3.32 -20.03 -2.53
N GLN A 648 -2.72 -18.92 -3.00
CA GLN A 648 -1.31 -18.95 -3.34
C GLN A 648 -0.52 -19.33 -2.09
N PRO A 649 0.55 -20.12 -2.23
CA PRO A 649 1.28 -20.65 -1.09
C PRO A 649 2.00 -19.60 -0.21
N GLY A 650 1.77 -18.30 -0.44
CA GLY A 650 2.31 -17.19 0.34
C GLY A 650 3.79 -16.97 0.05
N LEU A 651 4.49 -16.38 1.02
CA LEU A 651 5.94 -16.26 1.02
C LEU A 651 6.54 -17.24 2.03
N GLU A 652 7.76 -17.69 1.75
CA GLU A 652 8.53 -18.53 2.66
C GLU A 652 10.02 -18.15 2.64
N TYR A 653 10.76 -18.57 3.65
CA TYR A 653 12.21 -18.49 3.68
C TYR A 653 12.83 -19.87 3.48
N LEU A 654 13.82 -19.95 2.60
CA LEU A 654 14.86 -20.97 2.72
C LEU A 654 15.80 -20.54 3.84
N TYR A 655 15.74 -21.24 4.96
CA TYR A 655 16.62 -21.00 6.10
C TYR A 655 17.90 -21.80 5.98
N VAL A 656 19.06 -21.16 6.17
CA VAL A 656 20.38 -21.79 6.08
C VAL A 656 21.26 -21.37 7.25
N GLU A 657 21.71 -22.34 8.05
CA GLU A 657 22.81 -22.18 9.01
C GLU A 657 24.13 -22.62 8.39
N ASP A 658 25.20 -21.89 8.68
CA ASP A 658 26.57 -22.27 8.34
C ASP A 658 27.54 -21.71 9.39
N GLY A 659 28.40 -22.57 9.93
CA GLY A 659 29.35 -22.18 10.97
C GLY A 659 30.18 -23.36 11.46
N GLU A 660 30.82 -23.18 12.60
CA GLU A 660 31.66 -24.19 13.23
C GLU A 660 31.08 -24.59 14.59
N PHE A 661 30.97 -25.89 14.82
CA PHE A 661 30.69 -26.44 16.14
C PHE A 661 32.01 -26.88 16.79
N ARG A 662 32.24 -26.42 18.02
CA ARG A 662 33.38 -26.78 18.86
C ARG A 662 32.88 -27.54 20.08
N ALA A 663 33.18 -28.83 20.13
CA ALA A 663 32.92 -29.69 21.26
C ALA A 663 33.85 -29.36 22.44
N GLU A 664 33.39 -29.57 23.67
CA GLU A 664 34.18 -29.38 24.89
C GLU A 664 35.44 -30.27 24.96
N ASN A 665 35.42 -31.41 24.25
CA ASN A 665 36.56 -32.31 24.12
C ASN A 665 37.63 -31.81 23.12
N GLY A 666 37.46 -30.61 22.55
CA GLY A 666 38.39 -29.98 21.62
C GLY A 666 38.18 -30.31 20.14
N MET A 667 37.22 -31.17 19.80
CA MET A 667 36.86 -31.41 18.39
C MET A 667 36.14 -30.21 17.79
N ALA A 668 36.51 -29.80 16.58
CA ALA A 668 35.82 -28.76 15.84
C ALA A 668 35.46 -29.26 14.44
N PHE A 669 34.25 -28.94 13.96
CA PHE A 669 33.82 -29.27 12.61
C PHE A 669 32.82 -28.25 12.09
N ARG A 670 32.80 -28.07 10.76
CA ARG A 670 31.79 -27.24 10.10
C ARG A 670 30.41 -27.89 10.21
N ALA A 671 29.42 -27.13 10.65
CA ALA A 671 28.04 -27.55 10.75
C ALA A 671 27.12 -26.66 9.91
N THR A 672 26.19 -27.29 9.20
CA THR A 672 25.16 -26.60 8.40
C THR A 672 23.81 -27.25 8.63
N ARG A 673 22.75 -26.43 8.65
CA ARG A 673 21.36 -26.88 8.77
C ARG A 673 20.48 -26.10 7.82
N ARG A 674 19.39 -26.72 7.37
CA ARG A 674 18.40 -26.10 6.49
C ARG A 674 16.98 -26.43 6.94
N TYR A 675 16.12 -25.43 6.86
CA TYR A 675 14.69 -25.54 7.14
C TYR A 675 13.93 -24.66 6.14
N VAL A 676 12.62 -24.88 6.03
CA VAL A 676 11.72 -23.97 5.31
C VAL A 676 10.78 -23.32 6.31
N TRP A 677 10.80 -21.99 6.37
CA TRP A 677 9.91 -21.21 7.25
C TRP A 677 8.79 -20.60 6.43
N ARG A 678 7.54 -20.89 6.78
CA ARG A 678 6.36 -20.44 6.03
C ARG A 678 5.49 -19.53 6.88
N TYR A 679 4.93 -18.51 6.23
CA TYR A 679 3.92 -17.65 6.81
C TYR A 679 2.56 -17.89 6.14
N ASP A 680 1.55 -18.11 6.96
CA ASP A 680 0.15 -18.23 6.56
C ASP A 680 -0.59 -16.95 6.95
N GLU A 681 -0.94 -16.13 5.96
CA GLU A 681 -1.56 -14.82 6.19
C GLU A 681 -2.99 -14.92 6.72
N ALA A 682 -3.75 -15.95 6.31
CA ALA A 682 -5.14 -16.11 6.71
C ALA A 682 -5.24 -16.47 8.20
N ARG A 683 -4.35 -17.35 8.67
CA ARG A 683 -4.26 -17.75 10.09
C ARG A 683 -3.36 -16.85 10.93
N ASP A 684 -2.55 -16.00 10.29
CA ASP A 684 -1.44 -15.27 10.92
C ASP A 684 -0.53 -16.24 11.72
N ALA A 685 -0.02 -17.26 11.02
CA ALA A 685 0.72 -18.34 11.65
C ALA A 685 2.09 -18.56 10.99
N LEU A 686 3.09 -18.88 11.81
CA LEU A 686 4.43 -19.27 11.38
C LEU A 686 4.61 -20.78 11.54
N SER A 687 5.19 -21.43 10.53
CA SER A 687 5.52 -22.85 10.59
C SER A 687 6.93 -23.12 10.09
N VAL A 688 7.59 -24.10 10.71
CA VAL A 688 8.94 -24.54 10.37
C VAL A 688 8.85 -25.96 9.83
N TRP A 689 9.55 -26.22 8.74
CA TRP A 689 9.52 -27.49 8.02
C TRP A 689 10.94 -28.01 7.85
N PHE A 690 11.10 -29.33 7.99
CA PHE A 690 12.37 -29.96 7.64
C PHE A 690 12.65 -29.79 6.15
N ALA A 691 13.90 -29.54 5.78
CA ALA A 691 14.34 -29.60 4.40
C ALA A 691 14.63 -31.06 4.00
N ARG A 692 14.34 -31.43 2.76
CA ARG A 692 14.67 -32.77 2.24
C ARG A 692 16.19 -33.00 2.19
N THR A 693 16.60 -34.25 2.34
CA THR A 693 18.03 -34.62 2.30
C THR A 693 18.59 -34.69 0.89
N ASP A 694 17.75 -34.96 -0.12
CA ASP A 694 18.14 -35.06 -1.54
C ASP A 694 18.08 -33.71 -2.27
N ASP A 695 17.17 -32.83 -1.89
CA ASP A 695 17.12 -31.42 -2.31
C ASP A 695 16.78 -30.52 -1.12
N ALA A 696 17.81 -29.96 -0.50
CA ALA A 696 17.64 -29.15 0.71
C ALA A 696 16.97 -27.78 0.49
N ARG A 697 16.52 -27.48 -0.74
CA ARG A 697 15.64 -26.34 -1.03
C ARG A 697 14.17 -26.72 -0.88
N ARG A 698 13.80 -28.00 -0.86
CA ARG A 698 12.42 -28.46 -0.74
C ARG A 698 12.05 -28.76 0.70
N ALA A 699 10.83 -28.41 1.08
CA ALA A 699 10.26 -28.85 2.35
C ALA A 699 9.93 -30.36 2.29
N ASP A 700 10.13 -31.06 3.39
CA ASP A 700 9.80 -32.48 3.55
C ASP A 700 8.48 -32.62 4.32
N TYR A 701 8.53 -32.54 5.64
CA TYR A 701 7.36 -32.55 6.52
C TYR A 701 7.46 -31.47 7.60
N LEU A 702 6.31 -31.15 8.20
CA LEU A 702 6.18 -30.14 9.23
C LEU A 702 7.06 -30.52 10.43
N PHE A 703 7.91 -29.59 10.87
CA PHE A 703 8.64 -29.71 12.12
C PHE A 703 7.71 -29.27 13.26
N HIS A 704 7.31 -28.00 13.26
CA HIS A 704 6.31 -27.47 14.20
C HIS A 704 5.72 -26.14 13.72
N GLU A 705 4.59 -25.75 14.31
CA GLU A 705 4.05 -24.39 14.22
C GLU A 705 4.50 -23.56 15.43
N VAL A 706 4.73 -22.27 15.23
CA VAL A 706 5.17 -21.33 16.28
C VAL A 706 3.94 -20.72 16.93
N GLU A 707 3.68 -21.05 18.19
CA GLU A 707 2.53 -20.55 18.96
C GLU A 707 2.97 -19.35 19.82
N PHE A 708 2.58 -18.15 19.44
CA PHE A 708 2.86 -16.93 20.21
C PHE A 708 2.04 -16.90 21.50
N ILE A 709 2.71 -16.57 22.61
CA ILE A 709 2.11 -16.43 23.92
C ILE A 709 1.72 -14.97 24.09
N VAL A 710 0.43 -14.71 24.20
CA VAL A 710 -0.10 -13.36 24.47
C VAL A 710 0.24 -12.97 25.91
N PRO A 711 0.94 -11.86 26.17
CA PRO A 711 1.24 -11.40 27.51
C PRO A 711 -0.04 -11.14 28.30
N GLU A 712 -0.07 -11.51 29.59
CA GLU A 712 -1.17 -11.14 30.49
C GLU A 712 -1.22 -9.62 30.69
N GLU A 713 -2.40 -9.08 31.01
CA GLU A 713 -2.59 -7.65 31.27
C GLU A 713 -1.65 -7.18 32.39
N GLY A 714 -0.76 -6.23 32.08
CA GLY A 714 0.25 -5.71 33.01
C GLY A 714 1.63 -6.39 32.93
N GLU A 715 1.74 -7.62 32.42
CA GLU A 715 3.04 -8.27 32.17
C GLU A 715 3.70 -7.81 30.85
N GLY A 716 2.89 -7.43 29.85
CA GLY A 716 3.36 -6.88 28.57
C GLY A 716 3.89 -5.44 28.65
N ASP A 717 3.84 -4.83 29.84
CA ASP A 717 4.36 -3.49 30.10
C ASP A 717 5.81 -3.50 30.61
N ASP A 718 6.44 -4.68 30.78
CA ASP A 718 7.89 -4.76 30.93
C ASP A 718 8.58 -4.40 29.60
N PRO A 719 9.23 -3.23 29.49
CA PRO A 719 9.86 -2.79 28.24
C PRO A 719 11.02 -3.70 27.81
N GLY A 720 11.51 -4.59 28.68
CA GLY A 720 12.63 -5.49 28.41
C GLY A 720 12.27 -6.90 27.94
N ARG A 721 11.00 -7.34 28.05
CA ARG A 721 10.59 -8.71 27.72
C ARG A 721 10.03 -8.79 26.31
N GLY A 722 10.68 -9.57 25.43
CA GLY A 722 10.23 -9.78 24.05
C GLY A 722 9.00 -10.68 23.91
N TRP A 723 8.50 -10.81 22.69
CA TRP A 723 7.42 -11.75 22.36
C TRP A 723 7.88 -13.20 22.58
N GLN A 724 7.21 -13.90 23.48
CA GLN A 724 7.47 -15.32 23.71
C GLN A 724 6.63 -16.17 22.76
N ALA A 725 7.21 -17.27 22.28
CA ALA A 725 6.45 -18.30 21.58
C ALA A 725 6.96 -19.68 21.99
N LYS A 726 6.11 -20.68 21.82
CA LYS A 726 6.43 -22.08 22.11
C LYS A 726 6.07 -22.96 20.93
N ALA A 727 6.65 -24.14 20.89
CA ALA A 727 6.21 -25.22 20.04
C ALA A 727 6.55 -26.57 20.68
N GLY A 728 5.70 -27.57 20.49
CA GLY A 728 5.94 -28.94 20.94
C GLY A 728 5.67 -29.91 19.81
N HIS A 729 6.61 -30.82 19.53
CA HIS A 729 6.34 -31.90 18.58
C HIS A 729 7.08 -33.18 18.96
N LEU A 730 6.44 -34.31 18.67
CA LEU A 730 7.04 -35.64 18.78
C LEU A 730 7.62 -36.02 17.41
N CYS A 731 8.94 -36.14 17.32
CA CYS A 731 9.61 -36.62 16.12
C CYS A 731 10.08 -38.06 16.35
N VAL A 732 9.33 -39.01 15.79
CA VAL A 732 9.53 -40.45 16.00
C VAL A 732 9.39 -40.82 17.49
N GLU A 733 10.50 -40.95 18.22
CA GLU A 733 10.53 -41.29 19.65
C GLU A 733 11.04 -40.13 20.54
N ASP A 734 11.43 -39.00 19.94
CA ASP A 734 12.01 -37.86 20.65
C ASP A 734 11.00 -36.71 20.74
N PHE A 735 10.75 -36.22 21.95
CA PHE A 735 9.93 -35.03 22.18
C PHE A 735 10.79 -33.77 22.19
N TYR A 736 10.40 -32.79 21.41
CA TYR A 736 11.03 -31.48 21.31
C TYR A 736 10.13 -30.43 21.98
N ASP A 737 10.61 -29.83 23.06
CA ASP A 737 10.02 -28.64 23.69
C ASP A 737 10.80 -27.41 23.24
N VAL A 738 10.19 -26.58 22.38
CA VAL A 738 10.82 -25.45 21.70
C VAL A 738 10.30 -24.14 22.29
N LYS A 739 11.20 -23.20 22.56
CA LYS A 739 10.90 -21.87 23.09
C LYS A 739 11.58 -20.81 22.23
N TYR A 740 10.83 -19.74 21.99
CA TYR A 740 11.27 -18.57 21.25
C TYR A 740 11.11 -17.31 22.10
N GLU A 741 12.00 -16.35 21.86
CA GLU A 741 11.89 -14.99 22.36
C GLU A 741 12.29 -14.03 21.24
N PHE A 742 11.38 -13.12 20.85
CA PHE A 742 11.59 -12.16 19.77
C PHE A 742 11.60 -10.73 20.34
N ASN A 743 12.75 -10.05 20.27
CA ASN A 743 12.93 -8.73 20.86
C ASN A 743 12.82 -7.64 19.79
N PHE A 744 11.69 -6.91 19.80
CA PHE A 744 11.47 -5.79 18.89
C PHE A 744 11.95 -4.46 19.46
N LYS A 745 12.37 -3.57 18.57
CA LYS A 745 12.40 -2.12 18.80
C LYS A 745 11.47 -1.49 17.78
N ALA A 746 10.33 -0.98 18.23
CA ALA A 746 9.25 -0.54 17.36
C ALA A 746 8.87 -1.63 16.35
N VAL A 747 9.01 -1.36 15.05
CA VAL A 747 8.72 -2.34 13.99
C VAL A 747 9.89 -3.27 13.65
N ASN A 748 11.06 -3.14 14.27
CA ASN A 748 12.26 -3.86 13.86
C ASN A 748 12.66 -4.93 14.89
N LEU A 749 12.79 -6.19 14.45
CA LEU A 749 13.40 -7.24 15.28
C LEU A 749 14.90 -6.98 15.43
N LYS A 750 15.38 -6.85 16.67
CA LYS A 750 16.78 -6.55 16.97
C LYS A 750 17.61 -7.81 17.21
N ASP A 751 17.04 -8.73 17.96
CA ASP A 751 17.58 -10.05 18.23
C ASP A 751 16.44 -11.01 18.57
N TRP A 752 16.73 -12.30 18.53
CA TRP A 752 15.81 -13.33 18.96
C TRP A 752 16.55 -14.56 19.47
N ARG A 753 15.85 -15.40 20.23
CA ARG A 753 16.38 -16.64 20.81
C ARG A 753 15.55 -17.83 20.39
N LEU A 754 16.23 -18.96 20.24
CA LEU A 754 15.64 -20.27 20.02
C LEU A 754 16.30 -21.28 20.97
N ALA A 755 15.52 -21.73 21.94
CA ALA A 755 15.92 -22.80 22.83
C ALA A 755 15.08 -24.04 22.55
N TYR A 756 15.67 -25.23 22.69
CA TYR A 756 14.86 -26.43 22.74
C TYR A 756 15.44 -27.48 23.69
N THR A 757 14.56 -28.17 24.40
CA THR A 757 14.89 -29.35 25.19
C THR A 757 14.41 -30.58 24.44
N VAL A 758 15.32 -31.51 24.13
CA VAL A 758 14.99 -32.76 23.45
C VAL A 758 15.13 -33.91 24.43
N LYS A 759 14.07 -34.69 24.59
CA LYS A 759 14.06 -35.91 25.40
C LYS A 759 13.52 -37.08 24.61
N GLY A 760 14.30 -38.16 24.55
CA GLY A 760 13.89 -39.43 23.97
C GLY A 760 14.91 -40.54 24.25
N PRO A 761 14.65 -41.76 23.78
CA PRO A 761 15.47 -42.93 24.11
C PRO A 761 16.95 -42.82 23.70
N LYS A 762 17.24 -42.00 22.69
CA LYS A 762 18.59 -41.82 22.10
C LYS A 762 19.05 -40.36 22.06
N LYS A 763 18.25 -39.43 22.60
CA LYS A 763 18.55 -38.00 22.63
C LYS A 763 18.17 -37.41 23.99
N ASP A 764 19.14 -36.78 24.64
CA ASP A 764 18.92 -35.99 25.85
C ASP A 764 19.87 -34.80 25.80
N TYR A 765 19.37 -33.65 25.36
CA TYR A 765 20.17 -32.44 25.22
C TYR A 765 19.33 -31.16 25.20
N THR A 766 19.97 -30.07 25.60
CA THR A 766 19.44 -28.72 25.54
C THR A 766 20.21 -27.84 24.58
N ILE A 767 19.41 -27.23 23.73
CA ILE A 767 19.53 -26.02 22.94
C ILE A 767 19.45 -24.66 23.59
N ASP A 768 20.43 -23.77 23.43
CA ASP A 768 20.18 -22.32 23.54
C ASP A 768 20.90 -21.54 22.43
N GLY A 769 20.15 -20.99 21.48
CA GLY A 769 20.67 -20.21 20.36
C GLY A 769 20.23 -18.76 20.39
N VAL A 770 21.18 -17.84 20.23
CA VAL A 770 20.94 -16.39 20.15
C VAL A 770 21.29 -15.87 18.77
N TYR A 771 20.35 -15.14 18.18
CA TYR A 771 20.46 -14.56 16.85
C TYR A 771 20.53 -13.04 16.94
N ARG A 772 21.58 -12.44 16.38
CA ARG A 772 21.77 -10.98 16.38
C ARG A 772 22.01 -10.46 14.97
N ARG A 773 21.52 -9.27 14.66
CA ARG A 773 21.82 -8.61 13.38
C ARG A 773 23.33 -8.44 13.22
N VAL A 774 23.86 -8.85 12.06
CA VAL A 774 25.28 -8.66 11.73
C VAL A 774 25.55 -7.16 11.60
N ARG A 775 26.48 -6.62 12.39
CA ARG A 775 26.95 -5.24 12.20
C ARG A 775 27.89 -5.24 11.00
N LYS A 776 27.51 -4.56 9.92
CA LYS A 776 28.45 -4.23 8.84
C LYS A 776 29.40 -3.18 9.39
N THR A 777 30.66 -3.55 9.59
CA THR A 777 31.77 -2.64 9.93
C THR A 777 32.19 -1.82 8.73
#